data_AF-A0A061DSI9-F1
#
_entry.id   AF-A0A061DSI9-F1
#
_cell.length_a   1.000
_cell.length_b   1.000
_cell.length_c   1.000
_cell.angle_alpha   90.00
_cell.angle_beta   90.00
_cell.angle_gamma   90.00
#
_symmetry.space_group_name_H-M   'P 1'
#
loop_
_entity.id
_entity.type
_entity.pdbx_description
1 polymer ?
#
loop_
_entity_poly.entity_id
_entity_poly.type
_entity_poly.pdbx_seq_one_letter_code
_entity_poly.pdbx_strand_id
1 'polypeptide(L)'
;MDKIALFRHYFSLSLHQNTLIQNPTKPTKISPSSVALGPTFTSPEIQLSTFSLPHSWSSLSSSGTFDFSDEVKGVNSLESVKVLHARSLKMCNDWSSDSVAKSLISSYLKFGEFRAATMVFFMAFDRNYVFWSSFLDELHSCGGETRGVLEVFGKFYNKGVSSDSKILTLALKMCGCLMDSWLGLQIHADLIKKGFDLDVYLKCALMNLYGRCWDLESANQVFNEMVEKEDPVWNEAIMVNMRNERWEKAMELFREMQFSPAKTNSSTIAKMLQGCSKVGALEEGKQIHGYVLKFALVSDMSVCNSLINMYSKNNRLELARRVFDLMEDHNLSSWNSIISSYAARGYLNDAWDLLNEMESSAMKPDIITWNCLLSGHALHGSYKAVLTMLRRTQVMGFRPNSSSVTSVLQAAAELGILNLGREIHGYVIRNGLDSDVYVGTSLLDMYVKHDCLGKAQAVFDNMNNRNIVAWNSLISGYSFKGLFEDAMTLLNGMKEEGITPDLVTWNGLISGYSIWGRSNEALALIHQTKNSGMTPNVVSWTALISGSSQNGNYRDSLEFFIQMQQECIRPNSVTISCLLRNCGGLSLLQKGKEIHCVSIKNGFIEDVFAATALIDMYSKSGNLKAAYEVFKRIENKTLASWNCLIMGFAIYGLGKEVVSLFDEMLGAGILPDAITFTAVLSGCKNSGLVDEGWKFFDSMSSDYGIIPTFEHYSCMVDLLGRAGYLDEAWDFIQKMPLRPDATIWGALLISCRIHKNMQFAEIAAKKLFKLEPYNSANYVLMMNLYAMFDRWEDVERIKDLMRNTGVKNGQVWSWIQIDQMVHLFSAGENHPDEGEIYFELYHMVSEMKKLGYKPDVKCVCQNTDDNEKEEMLLSHTEKLAITYGLIKSRNDAPIRVIKNTRICPDCHTAAKYISLVKKREIFLRDGGRFHHFSEGKCSCNDCW
;
A
#
# COMPACT_ATOMS: atom_id res chain seq x y z
N MET A 1 -9.62 -21.81 -27.66
CA MET A 1 -9.71 -20.49 -28.34
C MET A 1 -11.08 -20.29 -28.99
N ASP A 2 -12.00 -21.26 -28.88
CA ASP A 2 -13.44 -21.19 -29.20
C ASP A 2 -14.26 -20.15 -28.40
N LYS A 3 -13.61 -19.29 -27.61
CA LYS A 3 -14.27 -18.34 -26.69
C LYS A 3 -14.10 -16.86 -27.05
N ILE A 4 -13.44 -16.53 -28.16
CA ILE A 4 -13.46 -15.17 -28.74
C ILE A 4 -14.85 -14.88 -29.34
N ALA A 5 -15.52 -15.90 -29.90
CA ALA A 5 -16.88 -15.80 -30.42
C ALA A 5 -17.97 -15.56 -29.33
N LEU A 6 -17.63 -15.76 -28.05
CA LEU A 6 -18.53 -15.55 -26.90
C LEU A 6 -18.69 -14.07 -26.48
N PHE A 7 -18.05 -13.13 -27.18
CA PHE A 7 -18.32 -11.68 -27.02
C PHE A 7 -19.71 -11.24 -27.54
N ARG A 8 -20.60 -12.20 -27.89
CA ARG A 8 -21.89 -12.00 -28.54
C ARG A 8 -22.92 -11.16 -27.76
N HIS A 9 -22.82 -10.92 -26.43
CA HIS A 9 -23.97 -10.31 -25.71
C HIS A 9 -23.78 -9.51 -24.42
N TYR A 10 -22.59 -9.09 -24.01
CA TYR A 10 -22.45 -8.37 -22.73
C TYR A 10 -21.83 -7.02 -22.95
N PHE A 11 -22.65 -5.96 -23.13
CA PHE A 11 -22.41 -4.57 -22.69
C PHE A 11 -23.57 -3.66 -23.17
N SER A 12 -24.77 -3.89 -22.65
CA SER A 12 -25.84 -2.88 -22.61
C SER A 12 -26.13 -2.52 -21.15
N LEU A 13 -25.14 -1.94 -20.46
CA LEU A 13 -25.38 -1.23 -19.21
C LEU A 13 -24.99 0.23 -19.46
N SER A 14 -26.03 0.99 -19.76
CA SER A 14 -26.05 2.42 -19.92
C SER A 14 -25.38 3.10 -18.73
N LEU A 15 -24.44 4.00 -19.06
CA LEU A 15 -23.76 4.95 -18.18
C LEU A 15 -24.71 6.06 -17.67
N HIS A 16 -25.91 5.73 -17.17
CA HIS A 16 -26.87 6.73 -16.71
C HIS A 16 -27.27 6.57 -15.24
N GLN A 17 -27.20 7.73 -14.56
CA GLN A 17 -27.84 8.11 -13.29
C GLN A 17 -27.14 7.73 -11.98
N ASN A 18 -26.17 8.56 -11.62
CA ASN A 18 -25.97 8.97 -10.23
C ASN A 18 -27.02 10.03 -9.88
N THR A 19 -28.07 9.62 -9.16
CA THR A 19 -28.82 10.48 -8.23
C THR A 19 -29.72 9.54 -7.44
N LEU A 20 -29.35 9.19 -6.21
CA LEU A 20 -30.33 8.85 -5.18
C LEU A 20 -29.73 9.14 -3.80
N ILE A 21 -30.39 10.10 -3.16
CA ILE A 21 -30.26 10.59 -1.80
C ILE A 21 -30.45 9.42 -0.83
N GLN A 22 -29.46 9.15 0.03
CA GLN A 22 -29.64 8.26 1.17
C GLN A 22 -30.41 9.00 2.28
N ASN A 23 -31.67 8.60 2.48
CA ASN A 23 -32.37 8.85 3.74
C ASN A 23 -31.93 7.81 4.78
N PRO A 24 -31.72 8.19 6.05
CA PRO A 24 -31.32 7.27 7.11
C PRO A 24 -32.47 6.35 7.52
N THR A 25 -32.21 5.05 7.50
CA THR A 25 -33.11 4.01 8.01
C THR A 25 -33.12 4.02 9.55
N LYS A 26 -34.34 3.96 10.10
CA LYS A 26 -34.64 3.86 11.54
C LYS A 26 -34.01 2.62 12.18
N PRO A 27 -33.61 2.70 13.47
CA PRO A 27 -33.17 1.53 14.23
C PRO A 27 -34.36 0.64 14.59
N THR A 28 -34.18 -0.67 14.37
CA THR A 28 -35.07 -1.74 14.79
C THR A 28 -35.03 -1.92 16.31
N LYS A 29 -36.21 -1.96 16.92
CA LYS A 29 -36.44 -2.32 18.32
C LYS A 29 -36.06 -3.79 18.54
N ILE A 30 -35.19 -4.06 19.52
CA ILE A 30 -35.04 -5.38 20.13
C ILE A 30 -35.45 -5.26 21.60
N SER A 31 -36.36 -6.14 22.00
CA SER A 31 -36.95 -6.29 23.34
C SER A 31 -35.97 -6.87 24.37
N PRO A 32 -36.17 -6.61 25.68
CA PRO A 32 -35.34 -7.16 26.73
C PRO A 32 -35.85 -8.53 27.18
N SER A 33 -34.99 -9.56 27.19
CA SER A 33 -35.27 -10.78 27.95
C SER A 33 -33.99 -11.44 28.47
N SER A 34 -34.14 -11.98 29.68
CA SER A 34 -33.26 -12.90 30.43
C SER A 34 -31.93 -12.36 30.97
N VAL A 35 -32.03 -11.86 32.21
CA VAL A 35 -30.96 -11.87 33.21
C VAL A 35 -30.61 -13.34 33.50
N ALA A 36 -29.35 -13.72 33.25
CA ALA A 36 -28.76 -14.95 33.72
C ALA A 36 -27.83 -14.64 34.91
N LEU A 37 -28.07 -15.31 36.03
CA LEU A 37 -27.31 -15.26 37.27
C LEU A 37 -26.01 -16.10 37.16
N GLY A 38 -24.92 -15.57 37.72
CA GLY A 38 -23.81 -16.36 38.28
C GLY A 38 -22.44 -15.65 38.20
N PRO A 39 -21.45 -15.98 39.05
CA PRO A 39 -21.51 -16.59 40.38
C PRO A 39 -20.95 -15.68 41.49
N THR A 40 -21.38 -15.98 42.71
CA THR A 40 -20.87 -15.45 43.98
C THR A 40 -19.40 -15.84 44.20
N PHE A 41 -18.52 -14.86 44.39
CA PHE A 41 -17.18 -15.09 44.97
C PHE A 41 -17.26 -15.02 46.48
N THR A 42 -17.00 -16.16 47.11
CA THR A 42 -16.78 -16.34 48.55
C THR A 42 -15.41 -15.77 48.95
N SER A 43 -15.39 -14.95 49.99
CA SER A 43 -14.18 -14.48 50.67
C SER A 43 -13.48 -15.62 51.41
N PRO A 44 -12.14 -15.75 51.38
CA PRO A 44 -11.44 -16.67 52.26
C PRO A 44 -11.31 -16.06 53.66
N GLU A 45 -11.78 -16.81 54.66
CA GLU A 45 -11.42 -16.62 56.06
C GLU A 45 -9.90 -16.84 56.21
N ILE A 46 -9.18 -15.82 56.70
CA ILE A 46 -7.79 -15.96 57.15
C ILE A 46 -7.81 -16.06 58.67
N GLN A 47 -7.38 -17.22 59.15
CA GLN A 47 -7.19 -17.56 60.55
C GLN A 47 -6.18 -16.62 61.24
N LEU A 48 -6.56 -16.11 62.41
CA LEU A 48 -5.65 -15.49 63.38
C LEU A 48 -4.69 -16.57 63.92
N SER A 49 -3.45 -16.59 63.43
CA SER A 49 -2.36 -17.29 64.09
C SER A 49 -1.87 -16.47 65.28
N THR A 50 -1.85 -17.12 66.43
CA THR A 50 -1.28 -16.67 67.70
C THR A 50 0.22 -16.39 67.55
N PHE A 51 0.63 -15.14 67.74
CA PHE A 51 2.03 -14.80 67.93
C PHE A 51 2.41 -14.93 69.42
N SER A 52 3.35 -15.81 69.70
CA SER A 52 4.04 -15.95 70.98
C SER A 52 5.03 -14.79 71.18
N LEU A 53 5.02 -14.19 72.36
CA LEU A 53 6.02 -13.22 72.82
C LEU A 53 7.36 -13.92 73.07
N PRO A 54 8.50 -13.36 72.64
CA PRO A 54 9.80 -13.78 73.14
C PRO A 54 9.99 -13.29 74.57
N HIS A 55 10.40 -14.20 75.45
CA HIS A 55 10.93 -13.89 76.76
C HIS A 55 12.20 -13.05 76.64
N SER A 56 12.16 -11.82 77.13
CA SER A 56 13.18 -11.23 78.02
C SER A 56 12.81 -9.77 78.31
N TRP A 57 13.34 -9.25 79.42
CA TRP A 57 13.21 -7.87 79.93
C TRP A 57 12.20 -7.73 81.07
N SER A 58 12.49 -8.47 82.14
CA SER A 58 12.26 -8.03 83.51
C SER A 58 13.30 -6.97 83.91
N SER A 59 12.90 -6.12 84.86
CA SER A 59 13.66 -5.07 85.57
C SER A 59 13.74 -3.68 84.91
N LEU A 60 12.89 -2.77 85.41
CA LEU A 60 13.29 -1.48 85.98
C LEU A 60 12.04 -0.76 86.50
N SER A 61 11.84 -0.88 87.81
CA SER A 61 11.01 0.01 88.60
C SER A 61 11.91 1.07 89.24
N SER A 62 11.66 2.36 89.02
CA SER A 62 11.68 3.39 90.07
C SER A 62 11.47 4.80 89.50
N SER A 63 10.47 5.47 90.07
CA SER A 63 10.37 6.90 90.37
C SER A 63 11.37 7.88 89.73
N GLY A 64 10.86 8.71 88.82
CA GLY A 64 11.42 10.00 88.42
C GLY A 64 10.43 10.69 87.49
N THR A 65 10.03 11.92 87.79
CA THR A 65 9.22 12.75 86.87
C THR A 65 9.99 12.93 85.56
N PHE A 66 9.54 12.25 84.50
CA PHE A 66 10.23 12.12 83.22
C PHE A 66 9.69 13.17 82.25
N ASP A 67 10.54 14.06 81.75
CA ASP A 67 10.17 15.09 80.77
C ASP A 67 10.29 14.51 79.34
N PHE A 68 9.17 14.44 78.64
CA PHE A 68 9.01 13.68 77.38
C PHE A 68 9.63 14.39 76.15
N SER A 69 10.08 15.64 76.30
CA SER A 69 10.50 16.49 75.19
C SER A 69 11.93 16.24 74.68
N ASP A 70 12.81 15.64 75.48
CA ASP A 70 14.23 15.45 75.12
C ASP A 70 14.53 14.16 74.34
N GLU A 71 13.68 13.12 74.39
CA GLU A 71 13.89 11.86 73.63
C GLU A 71 13.39 11.90 72.18
N VAL A 72 12.46 12.81 71.85
CA VAL A 72 11.93 12.96 70.47
C VAL A 72 13.00 13.38 69.46
N LYS A 73 14.09 14.00 69.91
CA LYS A 73 15.23 14.40 69.06
C LYS A 73 16.20 13.26 68.72
N GLY A 74 16.05 12.07 69.32
CA GLY A 74 16.98 10.93 69.18
C GLY A 74 16.47 9.75 68.36
N VAL A 75 15.49 9.94 67.49
CA VAL A 75 14.85 8.85 66.72
C VAL A 75 15.58 8.58 65.39
N ASN A 76 16.37 7.49 65.34
CA ASN A 76 17.26 7.19 64.21
C ASN A 76 16.88 5.90 63.46
N SER A 77 15.96 5.09 63.99
CA SER A 77 15.57 3.80 63.39
C SER A 77 14.11 3.45 63.68
N LEU A 78 13.49 2.66 62.80
CA LEU A 78 12.10 2.21 62.96
C LEU A 78 11.85 1.41 64.26
N GLU A 79 12.85 0.65 64.72
CA GLU A 79 12.78 -0.11 65.97
C GLU A 79 12.64 0.82 67.18
N SER A 80 13.37 1.94 67.17
CA SER A 80 13.28 2.96 68.23
C SER A 80 11.90 3.61 68.29
N VAL A 81 11.24 3.82 67.13
CA VAL A 81 9.86 4.34 67.05
C VAL A 81 8.86 3.33 67.64
N LYS A 82 8.99 2.04 67.32
CA LYS A 82 8.12 0.97 67.84
C LYS A 82 8.25 0.80 69.36
N VAL A 83 9.47 0.91 69.91
CA VAL A 83 9.71 0.88 71.36
C VAL A 83 9.11 2.11 72.05
N LEU A 84 9.26 3.30 71.45
CA LEU A 84 8.70 4.55 71.98
C LEU A 84 7.16 4.51 71.97
N HIS A 85 6.55 4.00 70.90
CA HIS A 85 5.09 3.77 70.81
C HIS A 85 4.60 2.76 71.85
N ALA A 86 5.27 1.62 72.02
CA ALA A 86 4.90 0.60 73.01
C ALA A 86 5.06 1.06 74.47
N ARG A 87 6.07 1.89 74.77
CA ARG A 87 6.23 2.52 76.09
C ARG A 87 5.16 3.58 76.36
N SER A 88 4.81 4.37 75.36
CA SER A 88 3.73 5.37 75.43
C SER A 88 2.39 4.72 75.81
N LEU A 89 2.09 3.57 75.20
CA LEU A 89 0.91 2.74 75.49
C LEU A 89 0.86 2.18 76.93
N LYS A 90 2.01 2.01 77.57
CA LYS A 90 2.13 1.32 78.87
C LYS A 90 2.11 2.27 80.07
N MET A 91 2.32 3.57 79.87
CA MET A 91 2.56 4.54 80.96
C MET A 91 1.41 5.52 81.25
N CYS A 92 0.38 5.66 80.39
CA CYS A 92 -0.67 6.66 80.58
C CYS A 92 -2.09 6.09 80.42
N ASN A 93 -2.93 6.30 81.46
CA ASN A 93 -4.39 6.15 81.37
C ASN A 93 -5.10 7.41 80.84
N ASP A 94 -4.37 8.48 80.54
CA ASP A 94 -4.89 9.68 79.85
C ASP A 94 -3.95 10.05 78.70
N TRP A 95 -4.44 9.89 77.47
CA TRP A 95 -3.69 10.15 76.23
C TRP A 95 -3.68 11.65 75.86
N SER A 96 -3.59 12.54 76.84
CA SER A 96 -3.88 13.98 76.66
C SER A 96 -2.71 14.85 76.20
N SER A 97 -1.50 14.30 75.95
CA SER A 97 -0.41 15.09 75.37
C SER A 97 -0.34 14.97 73.84
N ASP A 98 -0.97 15.93 73.16
CA ASP A 98 -1.07 16.06 71.70
C ASP A 98 0.29 16.09 70.95
N SER A 99 1.41 16.30 71.65
CA SER A 99 2.76 16.37 71.07
C SER A 99 3.37 14.99 70.77
N VAL A 100 3.09 13.99 71.60
CA VAL A 100 3.69 12.64 71.50
C VAL A 100 3.10 11.86 70.33
N ALA A 101 1.78 11.94 70.16
CA ALA A 101 1.10 11.30 69.05
C ALA A 101 1.54 11.85 67.68
N LYS A 102 1.69 13.18 67.56
CA LYS A 102 2.22 13.82 66.33
C LYS A 102 3.63 13.36 66.00
N SER A 103 4.51 13.32 67.00
CA SER A 103 5.89 12.90 66.80
C SER A 103 5.98 11.44 66.35
N LEU A 104 5.15 10.56 66.92
CA LEU A 104 5.09 9.14 66.53
C LEU A 104 4.55 8.97 65.11
N ILE A 105 3.48 9.69 64.75
CA ILE A 105 2.92 9.69 63.40
C ILE A 105 3.98 10.13 62.37
N SER A 106 4.60 11.29 62.58
CA SER A 106 5.65 11.82 61.70
C SER A 106 6.83 10.86 61.57
N SER A 107 7.25 10.24 62.67
CA SER A 107 8.35 9.26 62.68
C SER A 107 8.00 7.97 61.92
N TYR A 108 6.80 7.41 62.09
CA TYR A 108 6.37 6.23 61.34
C TYR A 108 6.24 6.51 59.83
N LEU A 109 5.71 7.69 59.46
CA LEU A 109 5.59 8.12 58.07
C LEU A 109 6.97 8.30 57.41
N LYS A 110 7.93 8.89 58.13
CA LYS A 110 9.32 9.05 57.66
C LYS A 110 10.01 7.72 57.33
N PHE A 111 9.64 6.63 58.01
CA PHE A 111 10.18 5.29 57.77
C PHE A 111 9.28 4.41 56.87
N GLY A 112 8.23 4.97 56.25
CA GLY A 112 7.35 4.25 55.31
C GLY A 112 6.34 3.28 55.94
N GLU A 113 6.14 3.34 57.26
CA GLU A 113 5.26 2.42 58.02
C GLU A 113 3.86 3.02 58.19
N PHE A 114 3.16 3.13 57.06
CA PHE A 114 1.88 3.81 56.94
C PHE A 114 0.79 3.22 57.84
N ARG A 115 0.70 1.89 57.95
CA ARG A 115 -0.31 1.21 58.78
C ARG A 115 -0.12 1.49 60.27
N ALA A 116 1.13 1.56 60.74
CA ALA A 116 1.43 1.89 62.13
C ALA A 116 1.12 3.36 62.44
N ALA A 117 1.45 4.28 61.52
CA ALA A 117 1.08 5.69 61.62
C ALA A 117 -0.44 5.88 61.71
N THR A 118 -1.21 5.18 60.87
CA THR A 118 -2.68 5.20 60.92
C THR A 118 -3.23 4.68 62.25
N MET A 119 -2.66 3.61 62.82
CA MET A 119 -3.10 3.09 64.11
C MET A 119 -2.84 4.07 65.26
N VAL A 120 -1.68 4.72 65.29
CA VAL A 120 -1.37 5.77 66.30
C VAL A 120 -2.36 6.92 66.19
N PHE A 121 -2.69 7.35 64.98
CA PHE A 121 -3.67 8.42 64.75
C PHE A 121 -5.06 8.05 65.29
N PHE A 122 -5.55 6.84 65.00
CA PHE A 122 -6.82 6.34 65.54
C PHE A 122 -6.85 6.29 67.07
N MET A 123 -5.76 5.84 67.70
CA MET A 123 -5.71 5.70 69.16
C MET A 123 -5.62 7.06 69.88
N ALA A 124 -5.00 8.07 69.25
CA ALA A 124 -4.74 9.35 69.87
C ALA A 124 -5.77 10.44 69.56
N PHE A 125 -6.45 10.40 68.41
CA PHE A 125 -7.23 11.54 67.91
C PHE A 125 -8.68 11.19 67.53
N ASP A 126 -9.35 10.36 68.33
CA ASP A 126 -10.70 9.88 68.04
C ASP A 126 -11.77 10.98 67.90
N ARG A 127 -11.47 12.27 68.14
CA ARG A 127 -12.46 13.38 68.07
C ARG A 127 -11.98 14.75 67.55
N ASN A 128 -10.76 14.91 67.02
CA ASN A 128 -10.23 16.27 66.72
C ASN A 128 -9.99 16.54 65.21
N TYR A 129 -10.66 17.56 64.66
CA TYR A 129 -10.77 17.84 63.22
C TYR A 129 -9.54 18.54 62.60
N VAL A 130 -8.76 19.28 63.40
CA VAL A 130 -7.65 20.12 62.92
C VAL A 130 -6.44 19.32 62.42
N PHE A 131 -6.30 18.06 62.86
CA PHE A 131 -5.12 17.22 62.54
C PHE A 131 -5.28 16.36 61.28
N TRP A 132 -6.44 16.39 60.62
CA TRP A 132 -6.73 15.58 59.44
C TRP A 132 -6.03 16.05 58.17
N SER A 133 -6.11 17.34 57.89
CA SER A 133 -5.42 17.96 56.76
C SER A 133 -3.91 17.75 56.90
N SER A 134 -3.37 18.02 58.09
CA SER A 134 -1.96 17.82 58.40
C SER A 134 -1.51 16.36 58.22
N PHE A 135 -2.31 15.37 58.63
CA PHE A 135 -1.95 13.96 58.49
C PHE A 135 -1.96 13.49 57.02
N LEU A 136 -2.98 13.88 56.26
CA LEU A 136 -3.08 13.51 54.85
C LEU A 136 -2.02 14.24 54.00
N ASP A 137 -1.73 15.50 54.30
CA ASP A 137 -0.65 16.26 53.67
C ASP A 137 0.71 15.63 54.00
N GLU A 138 0.95 15.21 55.25
CA GLU A 138 2.19 14.56 55.67
C GLU A 138 2.34 13.16 55.04
N LEU A 139 1.27 12.36 55.02
CA LEU A 139 1.20 11.05 54.37
C LEU A 139 1.46 11.12 52.85
N HIS A 140 0.90 12.14 52.19
CA HIS A 140 1.13 12.41 50.78
C HIS A 140 2.57 12.91 50.54
N SER A 141 3.10 13.79 51.40
CA SER A 141 4.48 14.31 51.30
C SER A 141 5.56 13.24 51.50
N CYS A 142 5.28 12.21 52.31
CA CYS A 142 6.16 11.07 52.54
C CYS A 142 6.00 9.94 51.50
N GLY A 143 5.24 10.16 50.42
CA GLY A 143 5.15 9.22 49.29
C GLY A 143 4.21 8.02 49.49
N GLY A 144 3.16 8.15 50.31
CA GLY A 144 2.16 7.10 50.48
C GLY A 144 1.43 6.74 49.17
N GLU A 145 1.21 5.45 48.91
CA GLU A 145 0.47 4.98 47.74
C GLU A 145 -0.98 5.49 47.74
N THR A 146 -1.44 6.07 46.62
CA THR A 146 -2.79 6.65 46.46
C THR A 146 -3.91 5.71 46.89
N ARG A 147 -3.75 4.41 46.66
CA ARG A 147 -4.71 3.37 47.09
C ARG A 147 -4.73 3.19 48.60
N GLY A 148 -3.56 3.14 49.25
CA GLY A 148 -3.46 3.05 50.70
C GLY A 148 -4.04 4.27 51.40
N VAL A 149 -3.81 5.47 50.86
CA VAL A 149 -4.42 6.73 51.36
C VAL A 149 -5.94 6.67 51.26
N LEU A 150 -6.48 6.19 50.12
CA LEU A 150 -7.92 6.09 49.91
C LEU A 150 -8.59 5.02 50.78
N GLU A 151 -7.94 3.87 51.00
CA GLU A 151 -8.44 2.83 51.92
C GLU A 151 -8.49 3.31 53.37
N VAL A 152 -7.48 4.06 53.78
CA VAL A 152 -7.41 4.69 55.09
C VAL A 152 -8.54 5.71 55.23
N PHE A 153 -8.71 6.60 54.24
CA PHE A 153 -9.83 7.54 54.18
C PHE A 153 -11.20 6.84 54.24
N GLY A 154 -11.42 5.77 53.45
CA GLY A 154 -12.69 5.03 53.45
C GLY A 154 -13.03 4.38 54.80
N LYS A 155 -12.03 3.85 55.52
CA LYS A 155 -12.21 3.32 56.89
C LYS A 155 -12.62 4.40 57.89
N PHE A 156 -12.05 5.58 57.74
CA PHE A 156 -12.38 6.74 58.57
C PHE A 156 -13.77 7.31 58.25
N TYR A 157 -14.09 7.44 56.97
CA TYR A 157 -15.37 7.92 56.48
C TYR A 157 -16.54 7.05 56.95
N ASN A 158 -16.38 5.73 56.90
CA ASN A 158 -17.38 4.77 57.38
C ASN A 158 -17.62 4.78 58.90
N LYS A 159 -16.71 5.37 59.69
CA LYS A 159 -16.88 5.56 61.15
C LYS A 159 -17.63 6.85 61.52
N GLY A 160 -18.09 7.63 60.54
CA GLY A 160 -18.94 8.81 60.77
C GLY A 160 -18.19 10.09 61.14
N VAL A 161 -16.89 10.19 60.82
CA VAL A 161 -16.09 11.39 61.08
C VAL A 161 -16.46 12.50 60.08
N SER A 162 -16.71 13.72 60.58
CA SER A 162 -16.99 14.88 59.74
C SER A 162 -15.75 15.32 58.95
N SER A 163 -15.80 15.22 57.62
CA SER A 163 -14.73 15.68 56.72
C SER A 163 -15.01 17.10 56.22
N ASP A 164 -13.97 17.91 56.02
CA ASP A 164 -14.06 19.25 55.41
C ASP A 164 -14.01 19.16 53.87
N SER A 165 -14.26 20.30 53.19
CA SER A 165 -14.31 20.33 51.72
C SER A 165 -12.98 20.03 51.04
N LYS A 166 -11.85 20.35 51.68
CA LYS A 166 -10.50 20.11 51.15
C LYS A 166 -10.18 18.62 51.12
N ILE A 167 -10.47 17.91 52.21
CA ILE A 167 -10.26 16.46 52.33
C ILE A 167 -11.15 15.71 51.34
N LEU A 168 -12.42 16.11 51.22
CA LEU A 168 -13.36 15.48 50.28
C LEU A 168 -12.96 15.73 48.82
N THR A 169 -12.40 16.90 48.49
CA THR A 169 -11.83 17.19 47.15
C THR A 169 -10.65 16.26 46.83
N LEU A 170 -9.74 16.05 47.79
CA LEU A 170 -8.60 15.15 47.63
C LEU A 170 -9.07 13.70 47.45
N ALA A 171 -10.01 13.24 48.27
CA ALA A 171 -10.60 11.91 48.20
C ALA A 171 -11.28 11.66 46.84
N LEU A 172 -12.09 12.60 46.35
CA LEU A 172 -12.75 12.48 45.04
C LEU A 172 -11.75 12.44 43.88
N LYS A 173 -10.68 13.24 43.92
CA LYS A 173 -9.60 13.17 42.92
C LYS A 173 -8.93 11.79 42.92
N MET A 174 -8.65 11.22 44.11
CA MET A 174 -8.09 9.89 44.25
C MET A 174 -9.05 8.79 43.76
N CYS A 175 -10.34 8.88 44.07
CA CYS A 175 -11.37 7.99 43.53
C CYS A 175 -11.40 8.02 42.00
N GLY A 176 -11.33 9.21 41.39
CA GLY A 176 -11.27 9.37 39.93
C GLY A 176 -9.99 8.82 39.31
N CYS A 177 -8.84 8.92 39.99
CA CYS A 177 -7.59 8.32 39.53
C CYS A 177 -7.60 6.79 39.61
N LEU A 178 -8.19 6.22 40.66
CA LEU A 178 -8.23 4.77 40.90
C LEU A 178 -9.46 4.07 40.31
N MET A 179 -10.37 4.83 39.70
CA MET A 179 -11.67 4.36 39.20
C MET A 179 -12.56 3.71 40.28
N ASP A 180 -12.43 4.15 41.54
CA ASP A 180 -13.25 3.66 42.66
C ASP A 180 -14.60 4.39 42.67
N SER A 181 -15.58 3.78 42.01
CA SER A 181 -16.90 4.36 41.79
C SER A 181 -17.80 4.36 43.03
N TRP A 182 -17.62 3.39 43.94
CA TRP A 182 -18.52 3.23 45.08
C TRP A 182 -18.24 4.23 46.19
N LEU A 183 -16.95 4.39 46.57
CA LEU A 183 -16.56 5.38 47.57
C LEU A 183 -16.82 6.81 47.05
N GLY A 184 -16.60 7.06 45.76
CA GLY A 184 -16.92 8.34 45.13
C GLY A 184 -18.40 8.72 45.21
N LEU A 185 -19.32 7.76 44.99
CA LEU A 185 -20.76 7.99 45.15
C LEU A 185 -21.17 8.23 46.61
N GLN A 186 -20.56 7.51 47.56
CA GLN A 186 -20.80 7.72 48.98
C GLN A 186 -20.40 9.13 49.42
N ILE A 187 -19.27 9.63 48.91
CA ILE A 187 -18.81 11.00 49.14
C ILE A 187 -19.79 12.00 48.51
N HIS A 188 -20.20 11.78 47.26
CA HIS A 188 -21.15 12.69 46.60
C HIS A 188 -22.51 12.77 47.33
N ALA A 189 -23.06 11.65 47.78
CA ALA A 189 -24.32 11.65 48.53
C ALA A 189 -24.22 12.42 49.86
N ASP A 190 -23.04 12.44 50.48
CA ASP A 190 -22.80 13.19 51.73
C ASP A 190 -22.56 14.69 51.48
N LEU A 191 -21.93 15.05 50.36
CA LEU A 191 -21.83 16.45 49.92
C LEU A 191 -23.20 17.10 49.78
N ILE A 192 -24.16 16.39 49.18
CA ILE A 192 -25.55 16.84 49.03
C ILE A 192 -26.21 16.99 50.42
N LYS A 193 -26.05 15.99 51.29
CA LYS A 193 -26.65 16.00 52.65
C LYS A 193 -26.12 17.12 53.54
N LYS A 194 -24.84 17.50 53.37
CA LYS A 194 -24.16 18.51 54.18
C LYS A 194 -24.20 19.92 53.59
N GLY A 195 -24.78 20.10 52.40
CA GLY A 195 -24.94 21.41 51.77
C GLY A 195 -23.63 22.02 51.25
N PHE A 196 -22.64 21.20 50.87
CA PHE A 196 -21.38 21.67 50.28
C PHE A 196 -21.50 22.06 48.80
N ASP A 197 -22.71 22.39 48.32
CA ASP A 197 -23.01 22.64 46.91
C ASP A 197 -22.38 23.90 46.31
N LEU A 198 -21.81 24.77 47.15
CA LEU A 198 -21.17 26.03 46.74
C LEU A 198 -19.65 25.93 46.54
N ASP A 199 -19.00 24.80 46.86
CA ASP A 199 -17.55 24.67 46.72
C ASP A 199 -17.15 24.27 45.28
N VAL A 200 -16.55 25.23 44.58
CA VAL A 200 -16.08 25.14 43.18
C VAL A 200 -15.07 24.01 42.97
N TYR A 201 -14.19 23.75 43.93
CA TYR A 201 -13.13 22.72 43.81
C TYR A 201 -13.69 21.30 44.01
N LEU A 202 -14.67 21.15 44.89
CA LEU A 202 -15.42 19.90 45.06
C LEU A 202 -16.19 19.54 43.79
N LYS A 203 -16.89 20.51 43.18
CA LYS A 203 -17.61 20.30 41.92
C LYS A 203 -16.64 19.93 40.77
N CYS A 204 -15.46 20.55 40.69
CA CYS A 204 -14.41 20.13 39.74
C CYS A 204 -13.97 18.67 39.95
N ALA A 205 -13.69 18.28 41.20
CA ALA A 205 -13.28 16.91 41.52
C ALA A 205 -14.40 15.88 41.22
N LEU A 206 -15.65 16.26 41.45
CA LEU A 206 -16.82 15.45 41.15
C LEU A 206 -17.04 15.29 39.64
N MET A 207 -16.88 16.36 38.85
CA MET A 207 -16.92 16.29 37.38
C MET A 207 -15.85 15.35 36.82
N ASN A 208 -14.63 15.42 37.36
CA ASN A 208 -13.53 14.53 36.98
C ASN A 208 -13.85 13.06 37.31
N LEU A 209 -14.41 12.80 38.50
CA LEU A 209 -14.85 11.48 38.92
C LEU A 209 -15.91 10.92 37.97
N TYR A 210 -16.99 11.68 37.70
CA TYR A 210 -18.06 11.24 36.80
C TYR A 210 -17.55 10.99 35.38
N GLY A 211 -16.75 11.90 34.84
CA GLY A 211 -16.19 11.77 33.50
C GLY A 211 -15.18 10.62 33.33
N ARG A 212 -14.72 9.99 34.42
CA ARG A 212 -13.83 8.82 34.38
C ARG A 212 -14.51 7.51 34.75
N CYS A 213 -15.42 7.54 35.72
CA CYS A 213 -16.01 6.34 36.31
C CYS A 213 -17.41 6.00 35.78
N TRP A 214 -18.10 6.94 35.13
CA TRP A 214 -19.50 6.79 34.77
C TRP A 214 -19.77 7.35 33.37
N ASP A 215 -20.83 8.17 33.22
CA ASP A 215 -21.16 8.85 31.98
C ASP A 215 -20.77 10.33 32.04
N LEU A 216 -20.41 10.85 30.87
CA LEU A 216 -20.00 12.23 30.69
C LEU A 216 -21.16 13.22 30.91
N GLU A 217 -22.41 12.80 30.72
CA GLU A 217 -23.55 13.71 30.85
C GLU A 217 -23.87 14.01 32.30
N SER A 218 -23.63 13.07 33.21
CA SER A 218 -23.59 13.30 34.65
C SER A 218 -22.51 14.34 35.01
N ALA A 219 -21.32 14.28 34.41
CA ALA A 219 -20.28 15.30 34.63
C ALA A 219 -20.69 16.68 34.08
N ASN A 220 -21.30 16.72 32.91
CA ASN A 220 -21.82 17.95 32.31
C ASN A 220 -23.02 18.52 33.09
N GLN A 221 -23.84 17.67 33.71
CA GLN A 221 -24.95 18.08 34.57
C GLN A 221 -24.44 18.82 35.81
N VAL A 222 -23.39 18.30 36.46
CA VAL A 222 -22.74 18.98 37.60
C VAL A 222 -22.28 20.39 37.21
N PHE A 223 -21.76 20.59 35.99
CA PHE A 223 -21.40 21.91 35.47
C PHE A 223 -22.62 22.79 35.21
N ASN A 224 -23.69 22.25 34.61
CA ASN A 224 -24.88 23.00 34.24
C ASN A 224 -25.70 23.50 35.44
N GLU A 225 -25.70 22.75 36.54
CA GLU A 225 -26.39 23.10 37.79
C GLU A 225 -25.73 24.25 38.56
N MET A 226 -24.50 24.64 38.22
CA MET A 226 -23.80 25.75 38.87
C MET A 226 -24.29 27.12 38.37
N VAL A 227 -24.69 27.97 39.32
CA VAL A 227 -25.18 29.33 39.06
C VAL A 227 -24.04 30.29 38.73
N GLU A 228 -22.93 30.22 39.49
CA GLU A 228 -21.71 30.98 39.24
C GLU A 228 -20.59 30.03 38.79
N LYS A 229 -19.99 30.32 37.64
CA LYS A 229 -18.96 29.48 37.01
C LYS A 229 -17.65 30.25 36.91
N GLU A 230 -16.74 29.93 37.82
CA GLU A 230 -15.38 30.49 37.87
C GLU A 230 -14.40 29.75 36.93
N ASP A 231 -13.19 30.30 36.75
CA ASP A 231 -12.12 29.75 35.91
C ASP A 231 -11.89 28.23 36.10
N PRO A 232 -11.77 27.68 37.33
CA PRO A 232 -11.42 26.27 37.52
C PRO A 232 -12.47 25.31 36.95
N VAL A 233 -13.75 25.63 37.12
CA VAL A 233 -14.87 24.78 36.71
C VAL A 233 -15.04 24.78 35.19
N TRP A 234 -14.88 25.93 34.54
CA TRP A 234 -14.86 26.01 33.07
C TRP A 234 -13.72 25.19 32.46
N ASN A 235 -12.51 25.33 33.00
CA ASN A 235 -11.35 24.58 32.51
C ASN A 235 -11.53 23.06 32.71
N GLU A 236 -12.08 22.62 33.85
CA GLU A 236 -12.35 21.20 34.09
C GLU A 236 -13.45 20.66 33.16
N ALA A 237 -14.52 21.41 32.91
CA ALA A 237 -15.59 21.02 31.97
C ALA A 237 -15.05 20.76 30.56
N ILE A 238 -14.24 21.69 30.05
CA ILE A 238 -13.60 21.56 28.74
C ILE A 238 -12.67 20.34 28.75
N MET A 239 -11.81 20.21 29.76
CA MET A 239 -10.84 19.10 29.84
C MET A 239 -11.49 17.71 29.95
N VAL A 240 -12.60 17.58 30.67
CA VAL A 240 -13.36 16.33 30.80
C VAL A 240 -13.98 15.91 29.47
N ASN A 241 -14.54 16.86 28.69
CA ASN A 241 -15.05 16.60 27.35
C ASN A 241 -13.92 16.27 26.36
N MET A 242 -12.80 16.98 26.44
CA MET A 242 -11.61 16.75 25.62
C MET A 242 -10.95 15.38 25.85
N ARG A 243 -10.95 14.88 27.09
CA ARG A 243 -10.43 13.54 27.43
C ARG A 243 -11.32 12.42 26.90
N ASN A 244 -12.63 12.63 26.87
CA ASN A 244 -13.63 11.67 26.38
C ASN A 244 -13.95 11.85 24.88
N GLU A 245 -13.08 12.52 24.12
CA GLU A 245 -13.18 12.72 22.67
C GLU A 245 -14.46 13.41 22.19
N ARG A 246 -15.11 14.21 23.04
CA ARG A 246 -16.29 15.05 22.71
C ARG A 246 -15.87 16.46 22.30
N TRP A 247 -15.19 16.55 21.17
CA TRP A 247 -14.56 17.79 20.70
C TRP A 247 -15.55 18.92 20.41
N GLU A 248 -16.71 18.60 19.81
CA GLU A 248 -17.75 19.58 19.52
C GLU A 248 -18.26 20.25 20.80
N LYS A 249 -18.56 19.46 21.84
CA LYS A 249 -19.04 20.00 23.11
C LYS A 249 -17.98 20.80 23.85
N ALA A 250 -16.72 20.36 23.81
CA ALA A 250 -15.61 21.12 24.37
C ALA A 250 -15.43 22.49 23.69
N MET A 251 -15.62 22.55 22.36
CA MET A 251 -15.57 23.80 21.60
C MET A 251 -16.77 24.71 21.87
N GLU A 252 -17.96 24.15 22.05
CA GLU A 252 -19.15 24.91 22.50
C GLU A 252 -18.90 25.55 23.87
N LEU A 253 -18.45 24.77 24.85
CA LEU A 253 -18.14 25.25 26.20
C LEU A 253 -17.05 26.34 26.16
N PHE A 254 -16.03 26.18 25.32
CA PHE A 254 -15.02 27.22 25.14
C PHE A 254 -15.58 28.51 24.54
N ARG A 255 -16.49 28.42 23.56
CA ARG A 255 -17.17 29.59 22.99
C ARG A 255 -18.05 30.29 24.02
N GLU A 256 -18.82 29.53 24.80
CA GLU A 256 -19.65 30.07 25.88
C GLU A 256 -18.80 30.78 26.93
N MET A 257 -17.67 30.17 27.31
CA MET A 257 -16.73 30.74 28.26
C MET A 257 -16.18 32.10 27.80
N GLN A 258 -15.96 32.33 26.51
CA GLN A 258 -15.47 33.59 25.97
C GLN A 258 -16.41 34.79 26.19
N PHE A 259 -17.71 34.53 26.45
CA PHE A 259 -18.69 35.57 26.80
C PHE A 259 -18.80 35.77 28.32
N SER A 260 -18.07 35.00 29.11
CA SER A 260 -17.95 35.14 30.57
C SER A 260 -16.64 35.86 30.93
N PRO A 261 -16.51 36.41 32.16
CA PRO A 261 -15.24 36.97 32.63
C PRO A 261 -14.14 35.92 32.86
N ALA A 262 -14.46 34.62 32.72
CA ALA A 262 -13.56 33.53 33.04
C ALA A 262 -12.44 33.35 31.99
N LYS A 263 -11.26 32.91 32.43
CA LYS A 263 -10.08 32.69 31.56
C LYS A 263 -9.68 31.23 31.44
N THR A 264 -9.33 30.83 30.21
CA THR A 264 -8.77 29.50 29.98
C THR A 264 -7.30 29.48 30.33
N ASN A 265 -6.86 28.38 30.94
CA ASN A 265 -5.45 28.18 31.25
C ASN A 265 -4.69 27.58 30.05
N SER A 266 -3.37 27.74 30.03
CA SER A 266 -2.51 27.27 28.94
C SER A 266 -2.62 25.77 28.68
N SER A 267 -2.83 24.97 29.73
CA SER A 267 -2.93 23.50 29.61
C SER A 267 -4.19 23.06 28.88
N THR A 268 -5.31 23.73 29.13
CA THR A 268 -6.60 23.52 28.45
C THR A 268 -6.45 23.91 26.99
N ILE A 269 -5.87 25.08 26.71
CA ILE A 269 -5.65 25.57 25.33
C ILE A 269 -4.75 24.61 24.53
N ALA A 270 -3.62 24.18 25.11
CA ALA A 270 -2.72 23.21 24.46
C ALA A 270 -3.46 21.91 24.13
N LYS A 271 -4.32 21.42 25.05
CA LYS A 271 -5.12 20.21 24.80
C LYS A 271 -6.18 20.42 23.71
N MET A 272 -6.84 21.58 23.71
CA MET A 272 -7.80 21.98 22.66
C MET A 272 -7.14 21.99 21.28
N LEU A 273 -5.97 22.61 21.17
CA LEU A 273 -5.19 22.63 19.93
C LEU A 273 -4.75 21.22 19.48
N GLN A 274 -4.35 20.35 20.41
CA GLN A 274 -4.09 18.94 20.12
C GLN A 274 -5.35 18.22 19.61
N GLY A 275 -6.53 18.56 20.13
CA GLY A 275 -7.81 18.08 19.63
C GLY A 275 -8.08 18.52 18.20
N CYS A 276 -7.93 19.81 17.92
CA CYS A 276 -8.05 20.36 16.56
C CYS A 276 -7.06 19.72 15.58
N SER A 277 -5.85 19.39 16.04
CA SER A 277 -4.84 18.64 15.28
C SER A 277 -5.29 17.21 14.94
N LYS A 278 -6.01 16.53 15.84
CA LYS A 278 -6.50 15.15 15.62
C LYS A 278 -7.71 15.09 14.69
N VAL A 279 -8.66 16.01 14.84
CA VAL A 279 -9.95 15.99 14.12
C VAL A 279 -9.86 16.71 12.76
N GLY A 280 -8.79 17.46 12.51
CA GLY A 280 -8.65 18.23 11.26
C GLY A 280 -9.43 19.57 11.29
N ALA A 281 -9.70 20.11 12.48
CA ALA A 281 -10.53 21.29 12.70
C ALA A 281 -9.70 22.59 12.61
N LEU A 282 -9.34 22.98 11.38
CA LEU A 282 -8.45 24.12 11.13
C LEU A 282 -9.05 25.47 11.54
N GLU A 283 -10.34 25.70 11.29
CA GLU A 283 -10.96 27.01 11.55
C GLU A 283 -11.14 27.26 13.05
N GLU A 284 -11.55 26.24 13.80
CA GLU A 284 -11.59 26.23 15.26
C GLU A 284 -10.19 26.44 15.85
N GLY A 285 -9.16 25.78 15.28
CA GLY A 285 -7.77 25.97 15.67
C GLY A 285 -7.30 27.43 15.48
N LYS A 286 -7.70 28.09 14.39
CA LYS A 286 -7.42 29.52 14.17
C LYS A 286 -8.15 30.42 15.16
N GLN A 287 -9.39 30.10 15.53
CA GLN A 287 -10.13 30.83 16.57
C GLN A 287 -9.40 30.77 17.92
N ILE A 288 -8.92 29.59 18.30
CA ILE A 288 -8.12 29.41 19.52
C ILE A 288 -6.78 30.17 19.41
N HIS A 289 -6.11 30.15 18.26
CA HIS A 289 -4.90 30.94 18.05
C HIS A 289 -5.16 32.46 18.18
N GLY A 290 -6.30 32.96 17.67
CA GLY A 290 -6.72 34.34 17.89
C GLY A 290 -6.90 34.68 19.38
N TYR A 291 -7.45 33.75 20.16
CA TYR A 291 -7.52 33.88 21.63
C TYR A 291 -6.13 33.93 22.26
N VAL A 292 -5.22 33.04 21.87
CA VAL A 292 -3.82 33.02 22.34
C VAL A 292 -3.14 34.37 22.12
N LEU A 293 -3.32 34.98 20.94
CA LEU A 293 -2.78 36.31 20.62
C LEU A 293 -3.42 37.40 21.49
N LYS A 294 -4.76 37.41 21.60
CA LYS A 294 -5.52 38.41 22.38
C LYS A 294 -5.12 38.45 23.85
N PHE A 295 -4.81 37.30 24.44
CA PHE A 295 -4.45 37.16 25.86
C PHE A 295 -2.94 37.05 26.09
N ALA A 296 -2.11 37.32 25.08
CA ALA A 296 -0.65 37.27 25.15
C ALA A 296 -0.08 35.94 25.66
N LEU A 297 -0.73 34.82 25.33
CA LEU A 297 -0.29 33.46 25.70
C LEU A 297 0.77 32.90 24.74
N VAL A 298 1.31 33.74 23.84
CA VAL A 298 2.34 33.38 22.85
C VAL A 298 3.69 33.10 23.51
N SER A 299 3.92 33.61 24.72
CA SER A 299 5.12 33.30 25.51
C SER A 299 5.07 31.89 26.13
N ASP A 300 3.93 31.19 26.10
CA ASP A 300 3.80 29.84 26.62
C ASP A 300 4.27 28.80 25.58
N MET A 301 5.43 28.20 25.83
CA MET A 301 6.04 27.22 24.92
C MET A 301 5.14 26.00 24.65
N SER A 302 4.31 25.58 25.62
CA SER A 302 3.42 24.42 25.47
C SER A 302 2.28 24.71 24.49
N VAL A 303 1.74 25.93 24.56
CA VAL A 303 0.72 26.44 23.62
C VAL A 303 1.33 26.57 22.22
N CYS A 304 2.50 27.19 22.08
CA CYS A 304 3.17 27.36 20.79
C CYS A 304 3.55 26.02 20.12
N ASN A 305 4.07 25.05 20.89
CA ASN A 305 4.32 23.70 20.38
C ASN A 305 3.03 23.01 19.89
N SER A 306 1.93 23.21 20.62
CA SER A 306 0.62 22.68 20.24
C SER A 306 0.05 23.39 19.01
N LEU A 307 0.32 24.69 18.81
CA LEU A 307 -0.03 25.44 17.59
C LEU A 307 0.76 24.94 16.37
N ILE A 308 2.07 24.71 16.50
CA ILE A 308 2.91 24.13 15.43
C ILE A 308 2.33 22.77 15.01
N ASN A 309 2.01 21.90 15.97
CA ASN A 309 1.41 20.59 15.70
C ASN A 309 -0.03 20.70 15.10
N MET A 310 -0.82 21.68 15.53
CA MET A 310 -2.16 21.93 14.99
C MET A 310 -2.11 22.38 13.54
N TYR A 311 -1.31 23.41 13.23
CA TYR A 311 -1.18 23.91 11.86
C TYR A 311 -0.51 22.92 10.93
N SER A 312 0.53 22.23 11.42
CA SER A 312 1.17 21.18 10.63
C SER A 312 0.15 20.10 10.30
N LYS A 313 -0.50 19.39 11.23
CA LYS A 313 -1.46 18.31 10.88
C LYS A 313 -2.64 18.76 9.99
N ASN A 314 -3.01 20.04 10.02
CA ASN A 314 -4.04 20.62 9.15
C ASN A 314 -3.53 21.14 7.78
N ASN A 315 -2.38 20.66 7.29
CA ASN A 315 -1.81 21.03 5.98
C ASN A 315 -1.56 22.54 5.81
N ARG A 316 -1.10 23.21 6.87
CA ARG A 316 -0.70 24.62 6.86
C ARG A 316 0.70 24.79 7.44
N LEU A 317 1.69 24.17 6.80
CA LEU A 317 3.10 24.25 7.19
C LEU A 317 3.63 25.68 7.30
N GLU A 318 3.25 26.56 6.37
CA GLU A 318 3.68 27.96 6.38
C GLU A 318 3.27 28.69 7.67
N LEU A 319 2.06 28.43 8.16
CA LEU A 319 1.57 28.99 9.42
C LEU A 319 2.29 28.36 10.62
N ALA A 320 2.60 27.06 10.56
CA ALA A 320 3.39 26.39 11.59
C ALA A 320 4.82 26.98 11.68
N ARG A 321 5.46 27.20 10.53
CA ARG A 321 6.79 27.86 10.44
C ARG A 321 6.72 29.29 10.97
N ARG A 322 5.69 30.06 10.61
CA ARG A 322 5.50 31.41 11.12
C ARG A 322 5.32 31.46 12.64
N VAL A 323 4.57 30.51 13.22
CA VAL A 323 4.45 30.41 14.69
C VAL A 323 5.81 30.13 15.31
N PHE A 324 6.59 29.22 14.73
CA PHE A 324 7.95 28.89 15.19
C PHE A 324 8.90 30.09 15.11
N ASP A 325 8.93 30.82 13.99
CA ASP A 325 9.82 31.97 13.80
C ASP A 325 9.48 33.17 14.71
N LEU A 326 8.22 33.26 15.17
CA LEU A 326 7.76 34.32 16.09
C LEU A 326 8.01 33.98 17.57
N MET A 327 8.46 32.77 17.90
CA MET A 327 8.81 32.42 19.28
C MET A 327 10.12 33.10 19.68
N GLU A 328 10.15 33.70 20.87
CA GLU A 328 11.36 34.34 21.42
C GLU A 328 12.44 33.30 21.77
N ASP A 329 12.03 32.14 22.27
CA ASP A 329 12.88 31.01 22.64
C ASP A 329 12.36 29.70 22.06
N HIS A 330 13.29 28.82 21.66
CA HIS A 330 13.00 27.49 21.13
C HIS A 330 13.56 26.40 22.05
N ASN A 331 12.72 25.44 22.45
CA ASN A 331 13.17 24.23 23.14
C ASN A 331 13.25 23.03 22.20
N LEU A 332 13.82 21.93 22.68
CA LEU A 332 13.96 20.68 21.92
C LEU A 332 12.62 20.19 21.34
N SER A 333 11.52 20.35 22.08
CA SER A 333 10.18 19.97 21.61
C SER A 333 9.67 20.83 20.45
N SER A 334 9.96 22.13 20.45
CA SER A 334 9.61 23.04 19.35
C SER A 334 10.36 22.68 18.06
N TRP A 335 11.67 22.46 18.15
CA TRP A 335 12.52 22.00 17.05
C TRP A 335 12.08 20.63 16.51
N ASN A 336 11.86 19.65 17.40
CA ASN A 336 11.39 18.32 16.98
C ASN A 336 10.02 18.38 16.32
N SER A 337 9.11 19.25 16.80
CA SER A 337 7.77 19.42 16.21
C SER A 337 7.85 19.98 14.79
N ILE A 338 8.66 21.02 14.56
CA ILE A 338 8.79 21.63 13.23
C ILE A 338 9.54 20.71 12.27
N ILE A 339 10.67 20.11 12.68
CA ILE A 339 11.45 19.17 11.85
C ILE A 339 10.59 17.97 11.45
N SER A 340 9.90 17.34 12.40
CA SER A 340 8.98 16.23 12.15
C SER A 340 7.88 16.61 11.16
N SER A 341 7.33 17.83 11.27
CA SER A 341 6.25 18.29 10.40
C SER A 341 6.67 18.47 8.94
N TYR A 342 7.89 18.96 8.71
CA TYR A 342 8.48 19.09 7.37
C TYR A 342 8.87 17.72 6.81
N ALA A 343 9.55 16.89 7.62
CA ALA A 343 9.99 15.55 7.24
C ALA A 343 8.81 14.64 6.86
N ALA A 344 7.73 14.64 7.65
CA ALA A 344 6.52 13.85 7.38
C ALA A 344 5.83 14.23 6.05
N ARG A 345 6.04 15.46 5.57
CA ARG A 345 5.45 15.97 4.31
C ARG A 345 6.36 15.89 3.09
N GLY A 346 7.58 15.39 3.26
CA GLY A 346 8.51 15.20 2.14
C GLY A 346 9.33 16.45 1.80
N TYR A 347 9.21 17.53 2.58
CA TYR A 347 10.10 18.69 2.51
C TYR A 347 11.43 18.38 3.22
N LEU A 348 12.14 17.37 2.70
CA LEU A 348 13.29 16.76 3.37
C LEU A 348 14.50 17.71 3.44
N ASN A 349 14.70 18.53 2.41
CA ASN A 349 15.77 19.54 2.40
C ASN A 349 15.53 20.62 3.46
N ASP A 350 14.31 21.17 3.53
CA ASP A 350 13.95 22.16 4.55
C ASP A 350 14.05 21.59 5.97
N ALA A 351 13.69 20.31 6.16
CA ALA A 351 13.85 19.61 7.43
C ALA A 351 15.34 19.46 7.82
N TRP A 352 16.22 19.28 6.84
CA TRP A 352 17.66 19.24 7.04
C TRP A 352 18.24 20.62 7.36
N ASP A 353 17.75 21.67 6.70
CA ASP A 353 18.15 23.04 6.98
C ASP A 353 17.73 23.46 8.40
N LEU A 354 16.53 23.08 8.84
CA LEU A 354 16.08 23.25 10.22
C LEU A 354 16.97 22.52 11.25
N LEU A 355 17.52 21.35 10.91
CA LEU A 355 18.48 20.66 11.77
C LEU A 355 19.79 21.47 11.89
N ASN A 356 20.28 22.03 10.78
CA ASN A 356 21.48 22.85 10.79
C ASN A 356 21.25 24.17 11.55
N GLU A 357 20.07 24.78 11.41
CA GLU A 357 19.64 25.93 12.21
C GLU A 357 19.63 25.59 13.72
N MET A 358 19.06 24.44 14.09
CA MET A 358 19.06 23.93 15.46
C MET A 358 20.49 23.78 16.00
N GLU A 359 21.39 23.13 15.26
CA GLU A 359 22.80 22.96 15.65
C GLU A 359 23.52 24.32 15.79
N SER A 360 23.19 25.29 14.91
CA SER A 360 23.75 26.65 14.96
C SER A 360 23.26 27.47 16.15
N SER A 361 22.05 27.19 16.65
CA SER A 361 21.47 27.80 17.86
C SER A 361 22.06 27.25 19.18
N ALA A 362 23.13 26.46 19.10
CA ALA A 362 23.77 25.73 20.21
C ALA A 362 22.88 24.68 20.90
N MET A 363 21.73 24.32 20.31
CA MET A 363 20.87 23.22 20.74
C MET A 363 21.34 21.91 20.10
N LYS A 364 21.66 20.91 20.91
CA LYS A 364 22.10 19.60 20.40
C LYS A 364 20.90 18.73 19.99
N PRO A 365 20.88 18.16 18.77
CA PRO A 365 19.88 17.18 18.37
C PRO A 365 19.87 15.96 19.30
N ASP A 366 18.69 15.45 19.60
CA ASP A 366 18.52 14.21 20.38
C ASP A 366 18.17 13.03 19.47
N ILE A 367 18.02 11.84 20.05
CA ILE A 367 17.64 10.65 19.29
C ILE A 367 16.25 10.81 18.63
N ILE A 368 15.37 11.62 19.20
CA ILE A 368 14.04 11.89 18.64
C ILE A 368 14.18 12.73 17.37
N THR A 369 15.00 13.80 17.37
CA THR A 369 15.29 14.61 16.18
C THR A 369 15.76 13.73 15.02
N TRP A 370 16.73 12.85 15.29
CA TRP A 370 17.26 11.93 14.29
C TRP A 370 16.22 10.92 13.80
N ASN A 371 15.39 10.38 14.68
CA ASN A 371 14.34 9.43 14.30
C ASN A 371 13.23 10.07 13.46
N CYS A 372 12.89 11.33 13.71
CA CYS A 372 11.95 12.10 12.88
C CYS A 372 12.48 12.23 11.45
N LEU A 373 13.76 12.56 11.29
CA LEU A 373 14.38 12.63 9.98
C LEU A 373 14.50 11.25 9.33
N LEU A 374 14.95 10.21 10.07
CA LEU A 374 15.13 8.86 9.53
C LEU A 374 13.80 8.31 9.00
N SER A 375 12.73 8.45 9.79
CA SER A 375 11.39 8.00 9.39
C SER A 375 10.81 8.83 8.25
N GLY A 376 11.02 10.16 8.23
CA GLY A 376 10.62 11.00 7.10
C GLY A 376 11.33 10.65 5.79
N HIS A 377 12.65 10.48 5.81
CA HIS A 377 13.42 10.07 4.64
C HIS A 377 13.05 8.65 4.17
N ALA A 378 12.79 7.72 5.11
CA ALA A 378 12.34 6.37 4.77
C ALA A 378 10.94 6.38 4.13
N LEU A 379 10.01 7.17 4.67
CA LEU A 379 8.63 7.30 4.16
C LEU A 379 8.58 7.84 2.72
N HIS A 380 9.45 8.81 2.41
CA HIS A 380 9.49 9.49 1.10
C HIS A 380 10.54 8.90 0.14
N GLY A 381 11.00 7.67 0.38
CA GLY A 381 11.84 6.92 -0.56
C GLY A 381 13.31 7.34 -0.66
N SER A 382 13.78 8.24 0.22
CA SER A 382 15.16 8.73 0.24
C SER A 382 16.10 7.80 1.02
N TYR A 383 16.11 6.51 0.67
CA TYR A 383 16.76 5.45 1.45
C TYR A 383 18.29 5.61 1.57
N LYS A 384 18.98 6.18 0.56
CA LYS A 384 20.42 6.47 0.65
C LYS A 384 20.74 7.52 1.73
N ALA A 385 19.87 8.52 1.89
CA ALA A 385 20.00 9.53 2.93
C ALA A 385 19.84 8.90 4.32
N VAL A 386 18.90 7.96 4.49
CA VAL A 386 18.71 7.20 5.75
C VAL A 386 20.02 6.53 6.20
N LEU A 387 20.76 5.90 5.28
CA LEU A 387 22.05 5.26 5.61
C LEU A 387 23.14 6.26 5.98
N THR A 388 23.18 7.40 5.28
CA THR A 388 24.13 8.48 5.55
C THR A 388 23.87 9.10 6.93
N MET A 389 22.59 9.29 7.26
CA MET A 389 22.16 9.80 8.55
C MET A 389 22.46 8.84 9.68
N LEU A 390 22.21 7.54 9.53
CA LEU A 390 22.56 6.53 10.52
C LEU A 390 24.05 6.62 10.90
N ARG A 391 24.94 6.79 9.92
CA ARG A 391 26.37 6.98 10.20
C ARG A 391 26.62 8.24 11.01
N ARG A 392 25.97 9.36 10.65
CA ARG A 392 26.07 10.62 11.40
C ARG A 392 25.53 10.48 12.83
N THR A 393 24.42 9.78 13.05
CA THR A 393 23.86 9.55 14.40
C THR A 393 24.81 8.75 15.28
N GLN A 394 25.45 7.72 14.71
CA GLN A 394 26.43 6.89 15.40
C GLN A 394 27.72 7.66 15.75
N VAL A 395 28.21 8.51 14.84
CA VAL A 395 29.38 9.38 15.09
C VAL A 395 29.10 10.36 16.24
N MET A 396 27.87 10.84 16.37
CA MET A 396 27.43 11.68 17.49
C MET A 396 27.23 10.90 18.81
N GLY A 397 27.48 9.59 18.81
CA GLY A 397 27.42 8.73 20.00
C GLY A 397 26.03 8.19 20.33
N PHE A 398 25.03 8.42 19.49
CA PHE A 398 23.68 7.89 19.72
C PHE A 398 23.59 6.42 19.32
N ARG A 399 22.98 5.60 20.19
CA ARG A 399 22.69 4.20 19.90
C ARG A 399 21.33 4.10 19.18
N PRO A 400 21.27 3.49 17.98
CA PRO A 400 20.00 3.22 17.31
C PRO A 400 19.04 2.44 18.20
N ASN A 401 17.81 2.95 18.33
CA ASN A 401 16.71 2.30 19.05
C ASN A 401 15.75 1.63 18.04
N SER A 402 14.65 1.05 18.52
CA SER A 402 13.67 0.35 17.66
C SER A 402 13.24 1.19 16.45
N SER A 403 12.85 2.46 16.65
CA SER A 403 12.41 3.33 15.55
C SER A 403 13.52 3.69 14.56
N SER A 404 14.77 3.82 15.02
CA SER A 404 15.91 4.01 14.12
C SER A 404 16.11 2.74 13.27
N VAL A 405 16.08 1.58 13.92
CA VAL A 405 16.33 0.28 13.30
C VAL A 405 15.27 -0.06 12.26
N THR A 406 13.98 0.16 12.54
CA THR A 406 12.90 -0.11 11.57
C THR A 406 13.06 0.73 10.30
N SER A 407 13.36 2.02 10.44
CA SER A 407 13.61 2.94 9.31
C SER A 407 14.81 2.51 8.46
N VAL A 408 15.88 2.03 9.11
CA VAL A 408 17.09 1.56 8.42
C VAL A 408 16.85 0.20 7.76
N LEU A 409 16.11 -0.71 8.40
CA LEU A 409 15.76 -2.00 7.81
C LEU A 409 14.88 -1.82 6.57
N GLN A 410 13.93 -0.88 6.61
CA GLN A 410 13.16 -0.50 5.42
C GLN A 410 14.09 0.01 4.31
N ALA A 411 15.02 0.93 4.62
CA ALA A 411 16.00 1.39 3.65
C ALA A 411 16.89 0.27 3.09
N ALA A 412 17.30 -0.69 3.92
CA ALA A 412 18.09 -1.84 3.49
C ALA A 412 17.29 -2.77 2.57
N ALA A 413 16.00 -2.99 2.87
CA ALA A 413 15.07 -3.77 2.06
C ALA A 413 14.87 -3.15 0.67
N GLU A 414 14.59 -1.85 0.61
CA GLU A 414 14.29 -1.13 -0.62
C GLU A 414 15.54 -0.87 -1.49
N LEU A 415 16.72 -0.77 -0.88
CA LEU A 415 18.00 -0.67 -1.61
C LEU A 415 18.58 -2.04 -2.01
N GLY A 416 18.00 -3.16 -1.57
CA GLY A 416 18.50 -4.50 -1.86
C GLY A 416 19.84 -4.83 -1.19
N ILE A 417 20.16 -4.22 -0.04
CA ILE A 417 21.45 -4.39 0.66
C ILE A 417 21.32 -5.41 1.80
N LEU A 418 21.29 -6.70 1.43
CA LEU A 418 21.11 -7.80 2.39
C LEU A 418 22.20 -7.86 3.47
N ASN A 419 23.45 -7.54 3.13
CA ASN A 419 24.57 -7.59 4.08
C ASN A 419 24.37 -6.60 5.23
N LEU A 420 23.94 -5.38 4.91
CA LEU A 420 23.60 -4.37 5.91
C LEU A 420 22.41 -4.84 6.76
N GLY A 421 21.37 -5.42 6.14
CA GLY A 421 20.25 -6.00 6.87
C GLY A 421 20.68 -7.08 7.88
N ARG A 422 21.66 -7.92 7.54
CA ARG A 422 22.25 -8.93 8.45
C ARG A 422 23.07 -8.30 9.58
N GLU A 423 23.85 -7.26 9.28
CA GLU A 423 24.60 -6.52 10.30
C GLU A 423 23.64 -5.88 11.33
N ILE A 424 22.56 -5.27 10.85
CA ILE A 424 21.51 -4.69 11.71
C ILE A 424 20.79 -5.78 12.50
N HIS A 425 20.48 -6.93 11.91
CA HIS A 425 19.90 -8.06 12.64
C HIS A 425 20.83 -8.52 13.79
N GLY A 426 22.13 -8.60 13.55
CA GLY A 426 23.12 -8.88 14.60
C GLY A 426 23.23 -7.77 15.66
N TYR A 427 22.98 -6.51 15.31
CA TYR A 427 22.86 -5.42 16.27
C TYR A 427 21.59 -5.53 17.12
N VAL A 428 20.45 -5.87 16.51
CA VAL A 428 19.15 -6.05 17.17
C VAL A 428 19.26 -7.09 18.29
N ILE A 429 19.80 -8.28 17.98
CA ILE A 429 19.98 -9.35 18.96
C ILE A 429 20.94 -8.93 20.08
N ARG A 430 22.08 -8.31 19.75
CA ARG A 430 23.07 -7.89 20.75
C ARG A 430 22.56 -6.83 21.73
N ASN A 431 21.55 -6.06 21.34
CA ASN A 431 21.00 -4.98 22.16
C ASN A 431 19.59 -5.30 22.71
N GLY A 432 19.10 -6.54 22.57
CA GLY A 432 17.80 -6.96 23.09
C GLY A 432 16.62 -6.23 22.43
N LEU A 433 16.77 -5.76 21.18
CA LEU A 433 15.70 -5.10 20.42
C LEU A 433 14.77 -6.08 19.72
N ASP A 434 15.10 -7.38 19.74
CA ASP A 434 14.34 -8.49 19.15
C ASP A 434 13.01 -8.77 19.88
N SER A 435 12.87 -8.31 21.12
CA SER A 435 11.59 -8.35 21.85
C SER A 435 10.54 -7.38 21.28
N ASP A 436 10.97 -6.37 20.51
CA ASP A 436 10.07 -5.38 19.91
C ASP A 436 9.43 -5.95 18.63
N VAL A 437 8.10 -6.09 18.66
CA VAL A 437 7.32 -6.63 17.54
C VAL A 437 7.55 -5.88 16.23
N TYR A 438 7.73 -4.55 16.26
CA TYR A 438 7.92 -3.74 15.06
C TYR A 438 9.29 -3.97 14.42
N VAL A 439 10.31 -4.21 15.25
CA VAL A 439 11.65 -4.58 14.78
C VAL A 439 11.61 -5.99 14.16
N GLY A 440 10.95 -6.95 14.81
CA GLY A 440 10.73 -8.30 14.28
C GLY A 440 10.01 -8.29 12.94
N THR A 441 8.90 -7.56 12.81
CA THR A 441 8.17 -7.39 11.54
C THR A 441 9.05 -6.73 10.46
N SER A 442 9.85 -5.72 10.80
CA SER A 442 10.73 -5.05 9.83
C SER A 442 11.88 -5.94 9.36
N LEU A 443 12.43 -6.79 10.25
CA LEU A 443 13.42 -7.81 9.89
C LEU A 443 12.82 -8.86 8.96
N LEU A 444 11.59 -9.28 9.25
CA LEU A 444 10.86 -10.24 8.43
C LEU A 444 10.61 -9.69 7.03
N ASP A 445 10.07 -8.47 6.89
CA ASP A 445 9.88 -7.80 5.59
C ASP A 445 11.19 -7.69 4.81
N MET A 446 12.28 -7.30 5.48
CA MET A 446 13.61 -7.23 4.88
C MET A 446 14.06 -8.59 4.34
N TYR A 447 13.93 -9.68 5.10
CA TYR A 447 14.32 -11.00 4.61
C TYR A 447 13.39 -11.53 3.50
N VAL A 448 12.09 -11.27 3.57
CA VAL A 448 11.13 -11.66 2.51
C VAL A 448 11.46 -10.97 1.19
N LYS A 449 11.69 -9.64 1.21
CA LYS A 449 12.05 -8.87 0.00
C LYS A 449 13.39 -9.29 -0.61
N HIS A 450 14.30 -9.83 0.19
CA HIS A 450 15.58 -10.39 -0.27
C HIS A 450 15.54 -11.88 -0.56
N ASP A 451 14.36 -12.48 -0.71
CA ASP A 451 14.19 -13.89 -1.05
C ASP A 451 14.85 -14.87 -0.06
N CYS A 452 14.92 -14.49 1.22
CA CYS A 452 15.50 -15.29 2.29
C CYS A 452 14.41 -15.86 3.19
N LEU A 453 13.42 -16.56 2.61
CA LEU A 453 12.24 -17.04 3.34
C LEU A 453 12.57 -17.90 4.57
N GLY A 454 13.60 -18.76 4.50
CA GLY A 454 14.02 -19.56 5.67
C GLY A 454 14.51 -18.71 6.86
N LYS A 455 15.15 -17.56 6.59
CA LYS A 455 15.53 -16.61 7.66
C LYS A 455 14.34 -15.79 8.13
N ALA A 456 13.43 -15.42 7.23
CA ALA A 456 12.18 -14.75 7.58
C ALA A 456 11.33 -15.62 8.51
N GLN A 457 11.19 -16.92 8.19
CA GLN A 457 10.52 -17.92 9.04
C GLN A 457 11.22 -18.04 10.39
N ALA A 458 12.55 -18.13 10.43
CA ALA A 458 13.28 -18.19 11.70
C ALA A 458 13.08 -16.93 12.57
N VAL A 459 13.01 -15.73 11.98
CA VAL A 459 12.68 -14.51 12.73
C VAL A 459 11.26 -14.60 13.27
N PHE A 460 10.30 -15.01 12.44
CA PHE A 460 8.89 -15.17 12.80
C PHE A 460 8.66 -16.17 13.95
N ASP A 461 9.34 -17.30 13.89
CA ASP A 461 9.22 -18.37 14.89
C ASP A 461 9.73 -17.90 16.26
N ASN A 462 10.75 -17.03 16.30
CA ASN A 462 11.34 -16.46 17.50
C ASN A 462 10.59 -15.24 18.07
N MET A 463 9.53 -14.74 17.41
CA MET A 463 8.75 -13.61 17.92
C MET A 463 7.83 -14.04 19.07
N ASN A 464 7.94 -13.37 20.23
CA ASN A 464 7.10 -13.64 21.40
C ASN A 464 5.61 -13.29 21.19
N ASN A 465 5.34 -12.25 20.39
CA ASN A 465 3.99 -11.81 20.06
C ASN A 465 3.95 -11.44 18.57
N ARG A 466 3.22 -12.22 17.77
CA ARG A 466 3.11 -12.04 16.33
C ARG A 466 1.90 -11.17 16.03
N ASN A 467 2.13 -9.97 15.51
CA ASN A 467 1.04 -9.13 15.02
C ASN A 467 0.56 -9.60 13.64
N ILE A 468 -0.63 -9.14 13.23
CA ILE A 468 -1.20 -9.43 11.91
C ILE A 468 -0.27 -9.07 10.75
N VAL A 469 0.53 -8.00 10.90
CA VAL A 469 1.46 -7.55 9.86
C VAL A 469 2.57 -8.56 9.62
N ALA A 470 3.13 -9.18 10.68
CA ALA A 470 4.15 -10.22 10.56
C ALA A 470 3.62 -11.45 9.81
N TRP A 471 2.40 -11.90 10.13
CA TRP A 471 1.70 -12.97 9.38
C TRP A 471 1.53 -12.60 7.92
N ASN A 472 1.00 -11.40 7.64
CA ASN A 472 0.72 -10.92 6.29
C ASN A 472 1.98 -10.84 5.42
N SER A 473 3.08 -10.34 5.97
CA SER A 473 4.38 -10.26 5.27
C SER A 473 4.91 -11.64 4.91
N LEU A 474 4.79 -12.64 5.80
CA LEU A 474 5.29 -13.99 5.55
C LEU A 474 4.39 -14.75 4.55
N ILE A 475 3.07 -14.70 4.74
CA ILE A 475 2.08 -15.30 3.83
C ILE A 475 2.25 -14.74 2.41
N SER A 476 2.38 -13.41 2.28
CA SER A 476 2.62 -12.76 0.99
C SER A 476 3.96 -13.18 0.38
N GLY A 477 5.01 -13.33 1.20
CA GLY A 477 6.33 -13.79 0.78
C GLY A 477 6.32 -15.20 0.19
N TYR A 478 5.73 -16.17 0.91
CA TYR A 478 5.57 -17.54 0.41
C TYR A 478 4.69 -17.61 -0.84
N SER A 479 3.57 -16.87 -0.84
CA SER A 479 2.66 -16.83 -1.98
C SER A 479 3.31 -16.24 -3.24
N PHE A 480 4.09 -15.16 -3.11
CA PHE A 480 4.83 -14.55 -4.23
C PHE A 480 5.87 -15.52 -4.82
N LYS A 481 6.44 -16.41 -4.00
CA LYS A 481 7.38 -17.46 -4.45
C LYS A 481 6.70 -18.69 -5.06
N GLY A 482 5.37 -18.74 -5.07
CA GLY A 482 4.60 -19.88 -5.57
C GLY A 482 4.53 -21.05 -4.59
N LEU A 483 5.00 -20.87 -3.35
CA LEU A 483 4.92 -21.85 -2.27
C LEU A 483 3.55 -21.76 -1.59
N PHE A 484 2.51 -22.09 -2.35
CA PHE A 484 1.11 -21.87 -1.96
C PHE A 484 0.67 -22.72 -0.76
N GLU A 485 1.17 -23.95 -0.67
CA GLU A 485 0.86 -24.84 0.46
C GLU A 485 1.37 -24.23 1.77
N ASP A 486 2.62 -23.76 1.80
CA ASP A 486 3.21 -23.09 2.96
C ASP A 486 2.48 -21.78 3.31
N ALA A 487 2.04 -21.03 2.30
CA ALA A 487 1.25 -19.82 2.53
C ALA A 487 -0.13 -20.13 3.15
N MET A 488 -0.76 -21.24 2.76
CA MET A 488 -2.04 -21.68 3.30
C MET A 488 -1.90 -22.33 4.69
N THR A 489 -0.79 -23.03 4.98
CA THR A 489 -0.51 -23.50 6.34
C THR A 489 -0.31 -22.34 7.31
N LEU A 490 0.40 -21.28 6.89
CA LEU A 490 0.52 -20.05 7.67
C LEU A 490 -0.84 -19.36 7.89
N LEU A 491 -1.71 -19.31 6.88
CA LEU A 491 -3.08 -18.77 7.03
C LEU A 491 -3.89 -19.56 8.07
N ASN A 492 -3.75 -20.88 8.09
CA ASN A 492 -4.44 -21.73 9.06
C ASN A 492 -3.85 -21.55 10.47
N GLY A 493 -2.52 -21.50 10.60
CA GLY A 493 -1.85 -21.20 11.87
C GLY A 493 -2.26 -19.85 12.47
N MET A 494 -2.40 -18.83 11.63
CA MET A 494 -2.92 -17.51 12.03
C MET A 494 -4.31 -17.61 12.67
N LYS A 495 -5.21 -18.42 12.08
CA LYS A 495 -6.57 -18.65 12.61
C LYS A 495 -6.55 -19.48 13.90
N GLU A 496 -5.65 -20.46 14.00
CA GLU A 496 -5.48 -21.29 15.20
C GLU A 496 -4.98 -20.48 16.41
N GLU A 497 -4.14 -19.47 16.18
CA GLU A 497 -3.73 -18.50 17.21
C GLU A 497 -4.82 -17.46 17.54
N GLY A 498 -6.02 -17.57 16.95
CA GLY A 498 -7.16 -16.69 17.20
C GLY A 498 -7.06 -15.32 16.50
N ILE A 499 -6.13 -15.15 15.57
CA ILE A 499 -5.96 -13.92 14.79
C ILE A 499 -6.80 -14.03 13.51
N THR A 500 -7.77 -13.14 13.34
CA THR A 500 -8.62 -13.16 12.15
C THR A 500 -7.90 -12.58 10.93
N PRO A 501 -7.82 -13.30 9.79
CA PRO A 501 -7.26 -12.77 8.55
C PRO A 501 -7.96 -11.50 8.10
N ASP A 502 -7.20 -10.49 7.73
CA ASP A 502 -7.71 -9.24 7.21
C ASP A 502 -7.64 -9.20 5.67
N LEU A 503 -8.08 -8.09 5.09
CA LEU A 503 -8.09 -7.92 3.64
C LEU A 503 -6.68 -7.90 3.07
N VAL A 504 -5.68 -7.51 3.86
CA VAL A 504 -4.27 -7.51 3.45
C VAL A 504 -3.75 -8.95 3.38
N THR A 505 -4.13 -9.83 4.32
CA THR A 505 -3.83 -11.27 4.25
C THR A 505 -4.34 -11.89 2.96
N TRP A 506 -5.62 -11.67 2.66
CA TRP A 506 -6.25 -12.22 1.45
C TRP A 506 -5.66 -11.63 0.17
N ASN A 507 -5.41 -10.32 0.13
CA ASN A 507 -4.81 -9.67 -1.03
C ASN A 507 -3.39 -10.17 -1.31
N GLY A 508 -2.61 -10.46 -0.28
CA GLY A 508 -1.29 -11.08 -0.41
C GLY A 508 -1.35 -12.43 -1.14
N LEU A 509 -2.29 -13.28 -0.74
CA LEU A 509 -2.54 -14.57 -1.39
C LEU A 509 -3.05 -14.40 -2.83
N ILE A 510 -4.08 -13.57 -3.04
CA ILE A 510 -4.67 -13.33 -4.36
C ILE A 510 -3.60 -12.83 -5.33
N SER A 511 -2.75 -11.89 -4.90
CA SER A 511 -1.63 -11.38 -5.69
C SER A 511 -0.64 -12.47 -6.07
N GLY A 512 -0.21 -13.29 -5.11
CA GLY A 512 0.72 -14.39 -5.39
C GLY A 512 0.16 -15.43 -6.36
N TYR A 513 -1.08 -15.91 -6.14
CA TYR A 513 -1.72 -16.85 -7.08
C TYR A 513 -1.90 -16.23 -8.48
N SER A 514 -2.28 -14.95 -8.56
CA SER A 514 -2.50 -14.28 -9.83
C SER A 514 -1.21 -14.07 -10.63
N ILE A 515 -0.10 -13.73 -9.98
CA ILE A 515 1.23 -13.58 -10.61
C ILE A 515 1.70 -14.87 -11.27
N TRP A 516 1.42 -16.03 -10.66
CA TRP A 516 1.77 -17.34 -11.21
C TRP A 516 0.74 -17.90 -12.21
N GLY A 517 -0.21 -17.08 -12.67
CA GLY A 517 -1.18 -17.46 -13.70
C GLY A 517 -2.32 -18.35 -13.20
N ARG A 518 -2.45 -18.55 -11.89
CA ARG A 518 -3.51 -19.33 -11.24
C ARG A 518 -4.76 -18.48 -11.00
N SER A 519 -5.35 -17.97 -12.10
CA SER A 519 -6.50 -17.06 -12.08
C SER A 519 -7.72 -17.65 -11.35
N ASN A 520 -7.96 -18.95 -11.51
CA ASN A 520 -9.14 -19.62 -10.95
C ASN A 520 -9.03 -19.76 -9.43
N GLU A 521 -7.87 -20.18 -8.93
CA GLU A 521 -7.59 -20.27 -7.49
C GLU A 521 -7.61 -18.89 -6.84
N ALA A 522 -7.06 -17.87 -7.52
CA ALA A 522 -7.13 -16.49 -7.04
C ALA A 522 -8.58 -15.97 -6.96
N LEU A 523 -9.45 -16.33 -7.92
CA LEU A 523 -10.88 -16.03 -7.84
C LEU A 523 -11.58 -16.79 -6.69
N ALA A 524 -11.19 -18.04 -6.44
CA ALA A 524 -11.71 -18.79 -5.30
C ALA A 524 -11.37 -18.11 -3.96
N LEU A 525 -10.19 -17.48 -3.84
CA LEU A 525 -9.81 -16.69 -2.66
C LEU A 525 -10.67 -15.42 -2.50
N ILE A 526 -11.12 -14.77 -3.57
CA ILE A 526 -12.10 -13.67 -3.50
C ILE A 526 -13.42 -14.18 -2.90
N HIS A 527 -13.88 -15.35 -3.32
CA HIS A 527 -15.09 -15.95 -2.73
C HIS A 527 -14.89 -16.30 -1.26
N GLN A 528 -13.72 -16.82 -0.86
CA GLN A 528 -13.41 -17.05 0.56
C GLN A 528 -13.36 -15.75 1.37
N THR A 529 -12.80 -14.67 0.80
CA THR A 529 -12.78 -13.33 1.40
C THR A 529 -14.21 -12.87 1.71
N LYS A 530 -15.13 -13.03 0.75
CA LYS A 530 -16.56 -12.72 0.94
C LYS A 530 -17.21 -13.59 2.01
N ASN A 531 -16.91 -14.89 2.03
CA ASN A 531 -17.44 -15.81 3.03
C ASN A 531 -16.95 -15.48 4.46
N SER A 532 -15.78 -14.85 4.60
CA SER A 532 -15.29 -14.33 5.88
C SER A 532 -15.95 -13.02 6.33
N GLY A 533 -16.96 -12.53 5.61
CA GLY A 533 -17.67 -11.29 5.92
C GLY A 533 -16.97 -10.01 5.45
N MET A 534 -15.90 -10.15 4.66
CA MET A 534 -15.11 -9.03 4.15
C MET A 534 -15.50 -8.68 2.72
N THR A 535 -15.51 -7.38 2.38
CA THR A 535 -15.74 -6.93 1.00
C THR A 535 -14.40 -6.77 0.27
N PRO A 536 -14.20 -7.45 -0.88
CA PRO A 536 -13.05 -7.20 -1.74
C PRO A 536 -13.00 -5.72 -2.14
N ASN A 537 -11.79 -5.18 -2.23
CA ASN A 537 -11.59 -3.78 -2.61
C ASN A 537 -10.90 -3.65 -3.98
N VAL A 538 -10.56 -2.42 -4.36
CA VAL A 538 -9.84 -2.14 -5.61
C VAL A 538 -8.53 -2.92 -5.71
N VAL A 539 -7.84 -3.17 -4.60
CA VAL A 539 -6.56 -3.90 -4.58
C VAL A 539 -6.77 -5.38 -4.89
N SER A 540 -7.79 -6.01 -4.31
CA SER A 540 -8.14 -7.42 -4.55
C SER A 540 -8.40 -7.69 -6.04
N TRP A 541 -9.24 -6.86 -6.65
CA TRP A 541 -9.59 -6.99 -8.08
C TRP A 541 -8.45 -6.57 -9.00
N THR A 542 -7.70 -5.53 -8.65
CA THR A 542 -6.54 -5.10 -9.46
C THR A 542 -5.44 -6.16 -9.47
N ALA A 543 -5.23 -6.89 -8.36
CA ALA A 543 -4.28 -8.00 -8.31
C ALA A 543 -4.66 -9.10 -9.33
N LEU A 544 -5.93 -9.52 -9.36
CA LEU A 544 -6.46 -10.48 -10.34
C LEU A 544 -6.29 -9.98 -11.78
N ILE A 545 -6.73 -8.75 -12.05
CA ILE A 545 -6.68 -8.14 -13.38
C ILE A 545 -5.22 -8.03 -13.86
N SER A 546 -4.32 -7.58 -12.98
CA SER A 546 -2.90 -7.38 -13.30
C SER A 546 -2.19 -8.71 -13.54
N GLY A 547 -2.33 -9.70 -12.66
CA GLY A 547 -1.66 -10.99 -12.83
C GLY A 547 -2.19 -11.75 -14.06
N SER A 548 -3.51 -11.71 -14.34
CA SER A 548 -4.03 -12.27 -15.59
C SER A 548 -3.55 -11.50 -16.82
N SER A 549 -3.41 -10.17 -16.74
CA SER A 549 -2.87 -9.35 -17.83
C SER A 549 -1.39 -9.68 -18.12
N GLN A 550 -0.57 -9.81 -17.08
CA GLN A 550 0.86 -10.11 -17.17
C GLN A 550 1.11 -11.50 -17.75
N ASN A 551 0.27 -12.47 -17.41
CA ASN A 551 0.36 -13.85 -17.92
C ASN A 551 -0.26 -14.06 -19.31
N GLY A 552 -0.67 -12.99 -20.00
CA GLY A 552 -1.29 -13.08 -21.32
C GLY A 552 -2.75 -13.60 -21.32
N ASN A 553 -3.33 -13.85 -20.14
CA ASN A 553 -4.72 -14.26 -19.95
C ASN A 553 -5.65 -13.03 -20.00
N TYR A 554 -5.59 -12.29 -21.10
CA TYR A 554 -6.31 -11.01 -21.28
C TYR A 554 -7.83 -11.13 -21.14
N ARG A 555 -8.40 -12.31 -21.43
CA ARG A 555 -9.84 -12.57 -21.33
C ARG A 555 -10.31 -12.59 -19.88
N ASP A 556 -9.66 -13.39 -19.03
CA ASP A 556 -9.97 -13.47 -17.61
C ASP A 556 -9.84 -12.08 -16.96
N SER A 557 -8.82 -11.32 -17.36
CA SER A 557 -8.60 -9.94 -16.89
C SER A 557 -9.77 -9.00 -17.22
N LEU A 558 -10.35 -9.09 -18.44
CA LEU A 558 -11.56 -8.33 -18.80
C LEU A 558 -12.82 -8.82 -18.06
N GLU A 559 -12.92 -10.13 -17.82
CA GLU A 559 -14.03 -10.73 -17.06
C GLU A 559 -14.02 -10.29 -15.59
N PHE A 560 -12.84 -10.28 -14.95
CA PHE A 560 -12.66 -9.77 -13.60
C PHE A 560 -12.99 -8.28 -13.50
N PHE A 561 -12.69 -7.49 -14.53
CA PHE A 561 -13.11 -6.09 -14.58
C PHE A 561 -14.62 -5.91 -14.63
N ILE A 562 -15.33 -6.77 -15.37
CA ILE A 562 -16.80 -6.77 -15.39
C ILE A 562 -17.34 -7.06 -13.98
N GLN A 563 -16.79 -8.07 -13.30
CA GLN A 563 -17.20 -8.43 -11.94
C GLN A 563 -16.91 -7.29 -10.94
N MET A 564 -15.73 -6.67 -11.04
CA MET A 564 -15.37 -5.49 -10.24
C MET A 564 -16.37 -4.34 -10.42
N GLN A 565 -16.84 -4.09 -11.65
CA GLN A 565 -17.84 -3.06 -11.93
C GLN A 565 -19.24 -3.44 -11.42
N GLN A 566 -19.63 -4.71 -11.53
CA GLN A 566 -20.89 -5.23 -10.98
C GLN A 566 -20.95 -5.07 -9.45
N GLU A 567 -19.79 -5.10 -8.78
CA GLU A 567 -19.66 -4.82 -7.35
C GLU A 567 -19.54 -3.33 -7.02
N CYS A 568 -19.74 -2.44 -8.01
CA CYS A 568 -19.64 -1.00 -7.86
C CYS A 568 -18.26 -0.50 -7.37
N ILE A 569 -17.19 -1.29 -7.59
CA ILE A 569 -15.82 -0.92 -7.20
C ILE A 569 -15.18 -0.12 -8.33
N ARG A 570 -14.71 1.10 -8.02
CA ARG A 570 -14.10 1.99 -9.02
C ARG A 570 -12.67 1.54 -9.35
N PRO A 571 -12.30 1.45 -10.64
CA PRO A 571 -10.92 1.15 -11.06
C PRO A 571 -9.96 2.29 -10.71
N ASN A 572 -8.70 1.94 -10.42
CA ASN A 572 -7.61 2.91 -10.27
C ASN A 572 -6.75 2.97 -11.55
N SER A 573 -5.74 3.85 -11.60
CA SER A 573 -4.91 4.03 -12.79
C SER A 573 -4.13 2.76 -13.18
N VAL A 574 -3.75 1.93 -12.20
CA VAL A 574 -3.11 0.63 -12.42
C VAL A 574 -4.07 -0.34 -13.11
N THR A 575 -5.33 -0.43 -12.65
CA THR A 575 -6.37 -1.25 -13.29
C THR A 575 -6.54 -0.83 -14.74
N ILE A 576 -6.68 0.48 -15.00
CA ILE A 576 -6.86 1.04 -16.35
C ILE A 576 -5.68 0.71 -17.26
N SER A 577 -4.45 0.87 -16.77
CA SER A 577 -3.24 0.56 -17.53
C SER A 577 -3.17 -0.92 -17.92
N CYS A 578 -3.59 -1.82 -17.03
CA CYS A 578 -3.69 -3.26 -17.32
C CYS A 578 -4.76 -3.55 -18.38
N LEU A 579 -5.93 -2.91 -18.29
CA LEU A 579 -7.01 -3.10 -19.26
C LEU A 579 -6.63 -2.58 -20.65
N LEU A 580 -5.92 -1.45 -20.73
CA LEU A 580 -5.39 -0.92 -21.99
C LEU A 580 -4.38 -1.86 -22.61
N ARG A 581 -3.49 -2.46 -21.80
CA ARG A 581 -2.57 -3.50 -22.24
C ARG A 581 -3.30 -4.72 -22.81
N ASN A 582 -4.37 -5.17 -22.15
CA ASN A 582 -5.20 -6.27 -22.65
C ASN A 582 -5.82 -5.93 -24.01
N CYS A 583 -6.34 -4.71 -24.15
CA CYS A 583 -6.88 -4.24 -25.43
C CYS A 583 -5.82 -4.18 -26.52
N GLY A 584 -4.60 -3.72 -26.21
CA GLY A 584 -3.48 -3.72 -27.17
C GLY A 584 -3.03 -5.14 -27.55
N GLY A 585 -2.92 -6.04 -26.57
CA GLY A 585 -2.58 -7.46 -26.78
C GLY A 585 -3.60 -8.16 -27.68
N LEU A 586 -4.89 -7.91 -27.46
CA LEU A 586 -5.99 -8.46 -28.26
C LEU A 586 -6.34 -7.62 -29.50
N SER A 587 -5.65 -6.50 -29.76
CA SER A 587 -5.98 -5.54 -30.85
C SER A 587 -7.42 -5.01 -30.84
N LEU A 588 -8.05 -4.88 -29.67
CA LEU A 588 -9.46 -4.45 -29.51
C LEU A 588 -9.59 -2.92 -29.49
N LEU A 589 -9.48 -2.28 -30.67
CA LEU A 589 -9.50 -0.82 -30.80
C LEU A 589 -10.74 -0.16 -30.17
N GLN A 590 -11.92 -0.71 -30.39
CA GLN A 590 -13.15 -0.08 -29.91
C GLN A 590 -13.26 -0.13 -28.39
N LYS A 591 -12.89 -1.26 -27.77
CA LYS A 591 -12.83 -1.39 -26.30
C LYS A 591 -11.74 -0.51 -25.70
N GLY A 592 -10.59 -0.41 -26.36
CA GLY A 592 -9.53 0.51 -25.97
C GLY A 592 -10.00 1.97 -25.96
N LYS A 593 -10.80 2.40 -26.95
CA LYS A 593 -11.44 3.73 -26.96
C LYS A 593 -12.43 3.92 -25.81
N GLU A 594 -13.23 2.91 -25.49
CA GLU A 594 -14.15 2.98 -24.34
C GLU A 594 -13.39 3.16 -23.02
N ILE A 595 -12.31 2.38 -22.81
CA ILE A 595 -11.45 2.51 -21.62
C ILE A 595 -10.72 3.85 -21.60
N HIS A 596 -10.30 4.37 -22.76
CA HIS A 596 -9.74 5.72 -22.85
C HIS A 596 -10.78 6.77 -22.42
N CYS A 597 -12.04 6.66 -22.84
CA CYS A 597 -13.11 7.54 -22.35
C CYS A 597 -13.30 7.45 -20.83
N VAL A 598 -13.20 6.25 -20.24
CA VAL A 598 -13.21 6.06 -18.78
C VAL A 598 -11.99 6.73 -18.12
N SER A 599 -10.84 6.70 -18.78
CA SER A 599 -9.61 7.36 -18.32
C SER A 599 -9.76 8.89 -18.30
N ILE A 600 -10.35 9.47 -19.36
CA ILE A 600 -10.69 10.91 -19.43
C ILE A 600 -11.60 11.28 -18.25
N LYS A 601 -12.71 10.55 -18.08
CA LYS A 601 -13.74 10.88 -17.08
C LYS A 601 -13.25 10.84 -15.64
N ASN A 602 -12.25 10.01 -15.35
CA ASN A 602 -11.71 9.84 -13.99
C ASN A 602 -10.37 10.59 -13.77
N GLY A 603 -9.90 11.36 -14.75
CA GLY A 603 -8.65 12.14 -14.61
C GLY A 603 -7.36 11.32 -14.68
N PHE A 604 -7.39 10.10 -15.22
CA PHE A 604 -6.19 9.24 -15.30
C PHE A 604 -5.24 9.60 -16.46
N ILE A 605 -5.55 10.59 -17.29
CA ILE A 605 -4.74 10.93 -18.48
C ILE A 605 -3.46 11.69 -18.12
N GLU A 606 -3.45 12.37 -16.99
CA GLU A 606 -2.26 13.02 -16.45
C GLU A 606 -1.25 11.99 -15.91
N ASP A 607 -1.70 10.75 -15.64
CA ASP A 607 -0.83 9.65 -15.23
C ASP A 607 -0.02 9.14 -16.44
N VAL A 608 1.30 9.33 -16.39
CA VAL A 608 2.24 8.92 -17.43
C VAL A 608 2.17 7.41 -17.72
N PHE A 609 1.86 6.56 -16.73
CA PHE A 609 1.74 5.12 -16.94
C PHE A 609 0.50 4.77 -17.76
N ALA A 610 -0.64 5.42 -17.46
CA ALA A 610 -1.87 5.24 -18.23
C ALA A 610 -1.72 5.80 -19.65
N ALA A 611 -1.08 6.97 -19.81
CA ALA A 611 -0.77 7.54 -21.12
C ALA A 611 0.16 6.64 -21.96
N THR A 612 1.18 6.05 -21.35
CA THR A 612 2.08 5.07 -22.00
C THR A 612 1.31 3.82 -22.45
N ALA A 613 0.42 3.29 -21.61
CA ALA A 613 -0.44 2.16 -21.96
C ALA A 613 -1.43 2.50 -23.10
N LEU A 614 -1.92 3.75 -23.18
CA LEU A 614 -2.75 4.23 -24.29
C LEU A 614 -1.97 4.27 -25.61
N ILE A 615 -0.72 4.73 -25.60
CA ILE A 615 0.16 4.73 -26.78
C ILE A 615 0.34 3.30 -27.30
N ASP A 616 0.68 2.35 -26.42
CA ASP A 616 0.85 0.94 -26.78
C ASP A 616 -0.44 0.33 -27.33
N MET A 617 -1.56 0.58 -26.65
CA MET A 617 -2.89 0.10 -27.07
C MET A 617 -3.27 0.60 -28.46
N TYR A 618 -3.16 1.91 -28.71
CA TYR A 618 -3.52 2.48 -30.01
C TYR A 618 -2.60 2.02 -31.13
N SER A 619 -1.30 1.90 -30.85
CA SER A 619 -0.30 1.38 -31.80
C SER A 619 -0.62 -0.07 -32.18
N LYS A 620 -0.84 -0.95 -31.20
CA LYS A 620 -1.13 -2.38 -31.43
C LYS A 620 -2.54 -2.67 -31.95
N SER A 621 -3.45 -1.69 -31.88
CA SER A 621 -4.85 -1.84 -32.31
C SER A 621 -5.16 -1.14 -33.65
N GLY A 622 -4.15 -0.75 -34.43
CA GLY A 622 -4.38 -0.25 -35.77
C GLY A 622 -4.73 1.25 -35.86
N ASN A 623 -4.29 2.08 -34.90
CA ASN A 623 -4.48 3.55 -34.93
C ASN A 623 -3.26 4.32 -34.40
N LEU A 624 -2.15 4.27 -35.15
CA LEU A 624 -0.91 4.97 -34.84
C LEU A 624 -1.09 6.49 -34.68
N LYS A 625 -1.99 7.10 -35.45
CA LYS A 625 -2.28 8.55 -35.33
C LYS A 625 -2.78 8.91 -33.93
N ALA A 626 -3.72 8.14 -33.37
CA ALA A 626 -4.19 8.39 -32.01
C ALA A 626 -3.09 8.15 -30.95
N ALA A 627 -2.21 7.17 -31.17
CA ALA A 627 -1.06 6.95 -30.29
C ALA A 627 -0.14 8.18 -30.23
N TYR A 628 0.18 8.76 -31.39
CA TYR A 628 1.00 9.97 -31.49
C TYR A 628 0.34 11.20 -30.85
N GLU A 629 -0.98 11.36 -31.00
CA GLU A 629 -1.73 12.44 -30.34
C GLU A 629 -1.73 12.32 -28.80
N VAL A 630 -1.83 11.10 -28.26
CA VAL A 630 -1.69 10.87 -26.82
C VAL A 630 -0.28 11.23 -26.36
N PHE A 631 0.75 10.79 -27.08
CA PHE A 631 2.15 11.08 -26.75
C PHE A 631 2.44 12.58 -26.71
N LYS A 632 1.93 13.35 -27.68
CA LYS A 632 2.09 14.81 -27.71
C LYS A 632 1.58 15.49 -26.45
N ARG A 633 0.47 15.01 -25.88
CA ARG A 633 -0.19 15.58 -24.70
C ARG A 633 0.51 15.27 -23.38
N ILE A 634 1.47 14.35 -23.35
CA ILE A 634 2.24 14.05 -22.14
C ILE A 634 3.19 15.22 -21.85
N GLU A 635 3.06 15.85 -20.68
CA GLU A 635 3.95 16.92 -20.24
C GLU A 635 5.38 16.39 -19.97
N ASN A 636 5.49 15.41 -19.07
CA ASN A 636 6.75 14.79 -18.68
C ASN A 636 6.92 13.42 -19.33
N LYS A 637 7.44 13.42 -20.56
CA LYS A 637 7.69 12.19 -21.33
C LYS A 637 8.82 11.38 -20.69
N THR A 638 8.53 10.12 -20.37
CA THR A 638 9.51 9.17 -19.82
C THR A 638 10.14 8.33 -20.93
N LEU A 639 11.29 7.70 -20.65
CA LEU A 639 11.93 6.73 -21.55
C LEU A 639 10.94 5.64 -22.01
N ALA A 640 10.09 5.14 -21.12
CA ALA A 640 9.06 4.16 -21.45
C ALA A 640 8.05 4.67 -22.49
N SER A 641 7.61 5.93 -22.37
CA SER A 641 6.68 6.52 -23.33
C SER A 641 7.28 6.70 -24.73
N TRP A 642 8.58 7.06 -24.80
CA TRP A 642 9.34 7.12 -26.05
C TRP A 642 9.50 5.73 -26.67
N ASN A 643 9.96 4.75 -25.88
CA ASN A 643 10.14 3.37 -26.33
C ASN A 643 8.84 2.78 -26.89
N CYS A 644 7.69 3.03 -26.23
CA CYS A 644 6.38 2.60 -26.72
C CYS A 644 6.02 3.24 -28.06
N LEU A 645 6.26 4.54 -28.25
CA LEU A 645 5.95 5.22 -29.50
C LEU A 645 6.87 4.74 -30.64
N ILE A 646 8.18 4.66 -30.39
CA ILE A 646 9.18 4.18 -31.36
C ILE A 646 8.83 2.77 -31.82
N MET A 647 8.54 1.86 -30.87
CA MET A 647 8.07 0.51 -31.19
C MET A 647 6.76 0.54 -31.99
N GLY A 648 5.85 1.46 -31.66
CA GLY A 648 4.63 1.71 -32.42
C GLY A 648 4.91 2.00 -33.90
N PHE A 649 5.83 2.92 -34.22
CA PHE A 649 6.23 3.20 -35.61
C PHE A 649 6.96 2.01 -36.26
N ALA A 650 7.80 1.29 -35.49
CA ALA A 650 8.49 0.10 -35.97
C ALA A 650 7.52 -1.01 -36.43
N ILE A 651 6.43 -1.24 -35.70
CA ILE A 651 5.39 -2.23 -36.04
C ILE A 651 4.71 -1.90 -37.39
N TYR A 652 4.68 -0.63 -37.80
CA TYR A 652 4.10 -0.19 -39.07
C TYR A 652 5.11 -0.16 -40.23
N GLY A 653 6.38 -0.48 -39.98
CA GLY A 653 7.44 -0.43 -40.98
C GLY A 653 7.86 0.99 -41.38
N LEU A 654 7.67 1.96 -40.49
CA LEU A 654 8.04 3.37 -40.67
C LEU A 654 9.43 3.65 -40.09
N GLY A 655 10.46 3.00 -40.65
CA GLY A 655 11.82 2.99 -40.12
C GLY A 655 12.52 4.36 -40.15
N LYS A 656 12.20 5.23 -41.12
CA LYS A 656 12.78 6.59 -41.17
C LYS A 656 12.24 7.46 -40.04
N GLU A 657 10.96 7.33 -39.74
CA GLU A 657 10.30 8.00 -38.63
C GLU A 657 10.81 7.46 -37.29
N VAL A 658 11.12 6.16 -37.20
CA VAL A 658 11.79 5.55 -36.04
C VAL A 658 13.14 6.21 -35.76
N VAL A 659 13.97 6.40 -36.79
CA VAL A 659 15.26 7.11 -36.68
C VAL A 659 15.04 8.54 -36.19
N SER A 660 14.11 9.28 -36.79
CA SER A 660 13.78 10.66 -36.39
C SER A 660 13.32 10.74 -34.94
N LEU A 661 12.45 9.83 -34.48
CA LEU A 661 11.97 9.80 -33.11
C LEU A 661 13.08 9.47 -32.10
N PHE A 662 14.04 8.63 -32.48
CA PHE A 662 15.22 8.36 -31.65
C PHE A 662 16.08 9.61 -31.48
N ASP A 663 16.33 10.35 -32.57
CA ASP A 663 17.08 11.61 -32.52
C ASP A 663 16.35 12.68 -31.70
N GLU A 664 15.01 12.79 -31.82
CA GLU A 664 14.18 13.66 -30.97
C GLU A 664 14.27 13.29 -29.48
N MET A 665 14.28 11.99 -29.16
CA MET A 665 14.42 11.51 -27.79
C MET A 665 15.78 11.93 -27.19
N LEU A 666 16.86 11.78 -27.96
CA LEU A 666 18.19 12.23 -27.55
C LEU A 666 18.24 13.76 -27.40
N GLY A 667 17.62 14.51 -28.31
CA GLY A 667 17.49 15.97 -28.23
C GLY A 667 16.74 16.46 -26.99
N ALA A 668 15.84 15.63 -26.44
CA ALA A 668 15.15 15.88 -25.17
C ALA A 668 15.99 15.50 -23.93
N GLY A 669 17.24 15.04 -24.10
CA GLY A 669 18.13 14.67 -23.00
C GLY A 669 17.82 13.31 -22.36
N ILE A 670 17.01 12.47 -23.02
CA ILE A 670 16.65 11.13 -22.52
C ILE A 670 17.65 10.10 -23.06
N LEU A 671 18.33 9.39 -22.16
CA LEU A 671 19.30 8.37 -22.54
C LEU A 671 18.61 7.05 -22.95
N PRO A 672 19.06 6.39 -24.03
CA PRO A 672 18.50 5.13 -24.49
C PRO A 672 18.88 3.96 -23.57
N ASP A 673 18.04 2.93 -23.55
CA ASP A 673 18.31 1.64 -22.92
C ASP A 673 18.27 0.49 -23.93
N ALA A 674 18.47 -0.75 -23.46
CA ALA A 674 18.38 -1.93 -24.31
C ALA A 674 17.00 -2.03 -25.01
N ILE A 675 15.91 -1.65 -24.35
CA ILE A 675 14.57 -1.69 -24.94
C ILE A 675 14.45 -0.68 -26.09
N THR A 676 15.05 0.50 -25.96
CA THR A 676 15.13 1.49 -27.04
C THR A 676 15.81 0.90 -28.27
N PHE A 677 16.96 0.25 -28.11
CA PHE A 677 17.68 -0.35 -29.23
C PHE A 677 16.92 -1.52 -29.85
N THR A 678 16.22 -2.36 -29.08
CA THR A 678 15.28 -3.36 -29.65
C THR A 678 14.21 -2.69 -30.52
N ALA A 679 13.64 -1.56 -30.09
CA ALA A 679 12.62 -0.84 -30.84
C ALA A 679 13.16 -0.24 -32.15
N VAL A 680 14.33 0.41 -32.10
CA VAL A 680 14.97 1.00 -33.27
C VAL A 680 15.40 -0.07 -34.28
N LEU A 681 16.07 -1.13 -33.81
CA LEU A 681 16.48 -2.26 -34.67
C LEU A 681 15.26 -2.98 -35.26
N SER A 682 14.16 -3.08 -34.53
CA SER A 682 12.89 -3.59 -35.07
C SER A 682 12.35 -2.72 -36.20
N GLY A 683 12.50 -1.39 -36.10
CA GLY A 683 12.16 -0.45 -37.17
C GLY A 683 13.06 -0.65 -38.40
N CYS A 684 14.37 -0.75 -38.21
CA CYS A 684 15.32 -1.04 -39.28
C CYS A 684 14.99 -2.36 -39.99
N LYS A 685 14.77 -3.43 -39.23
CA LYS A 685 14.37 -4.76 -39.69
C LYS A 685 13.08 -4.76 -40.52
N ASN A 686 12.07 -4.01 -40.10
CA ASN A 686 10.77 -3.97 -40.79
C ASN A 686 10.78 -3.07 -42.03
N SER A 687 11.76 -2.19 -42.17
CA SER A 687 11.92 -1.27 -43.32
C SER A 687 13.11 -1.61 -44.23
N GLY A 688 13.91 -2.62 -43.90
CA GLY A 688 15.10 -3.01 -44.67
C GLY A 688 16.27 -2.02 -44.58
N LEU A 689 16.37 -1.25 -43.50
CA LEU A 689 17.44 -0.24 -43.30
C LEU A 689 18.70 -0.89 -42.72
N VAL A 690 19.49 -1.55 -43.57
CA VAL A 690 20.66 -2.35 -43.16
C VAL A 690 21.78 -1.47 -42.59
N ASP A 691 22.09 -0.36 -43.24
CA ASP A 691 23.19 0.53 -42.84
C ASP A 691 22.91 1.19 -41.48
N GLU A 692 21.69 1.69 -41.30
CA GLU A 692 21.21 2.23 -40.03
C GLU A 692 21.16 1.15 -38.95
N GLY A 693 20.77 -0.09 -39.30
CA GLY A 693 20.77 -1.23 -38.38
C GLY A 693 22.15 -1.50 -37.79
N TRP A 694 23.20 -1.54 -38.63
CA TRP A 694 24.58 -1.65 -38.16
C TRP A 694 25.02 -0.47 -37.32
N LYS A 695 24.73 0.76 -37.76
CA LYS A 695 25.04 1.97 -37.00
C LYS A 695 24.46 1.93 -35.58
N PHE A 696 23.21 1.54 -35.43
CA PHE A 696 22.58 1.44 -34.10
C PHE A 696 23.11 0.28 -33.28
N PHE A 697 23.35 -0.88 -33.90
CA PHE A 697 23.88 -2.04 -33.19
C PHE A 697 25.28 -1.77 -32.61
N ASP A 698 26.14 -1.10 -33.36
CA ASP A 698 27.49 -0.76 -32.92
C ASP A 698 27.48 0.36 -31.87
N SER A 699 26.74 1.45 -32.11
CA SER A 699 26.64 2.59 -31.18
C SER A 699 26.10 2.20 -29.80
N MET A 700 25.21 1.21 -29.73
CA MET A 700 24.70 0.67 -28.47
C MET A 700 25.82 0.28 -27.51
N SER A 701 26.87 -0.38 -28.00
CA SER A 701 28.01 -0.79 -27.19
C SER A 701 29.10 0.28 -27.10
N SER A 702 29.41 0.98 -28.20
CA SER A 702 30.51 1.96 -28.22
C SER A 702 30.17 3.25 -27.47
N ASP A 703 28.95 3.76 -27.63
CA ASP A 703 28.58 5.11 -27.20
C ASP A 703 27.80 5.07 -25.88
N TYR A 704 27.03 4.01 -25.65
CA TYR A 704 26.14 3.88 -24.48
C TYR A 704 26.54 2.77 -23.50
N GLY A 705 27.52 1.93 -23.84
CA GLY A 705 27.98 0.83 -22.97
C GLY A 705 26.92 -0.25 -22.70
N ILE A 706 25.92 -0.38 -23.58
CA ILE A 706 24.84 -1.35 -23.45
C ILE A 706 25.28 -2.67 -24.10
N ILE A 707 25.15 -3.76 -23.34
CA ILE A 707 25.53 -5.11 -23.79
C ILE A 707 24.40 -5.67 -24.68
N PRO A 708 24.69 -6.14 -25.90
CA PRO A 708 23.68 -6.71 -26.78
C PRO A 708 22.98 -7.95 -26.18
N THR A 709 21.65 -7.96 -26.22
CA THR A 709 20.81 -9.09 -25.76
C THR A 709 20.41 -9.99 -26.95
N PHE A 710 19.81 -11.14 -26.67
CA PHE A 710 19.29 -12.05 -27.69
C PHE A 710 18.32 -11.36 -28.66
N GLU A 711 17.50 -10.42 -28.18
CA GLU A 711 16.55 -9.68 -29.03
C GLU A 711 17.26 -8.80 -30.05
N HIS A 712 18.36 -8.14 -29.67
CA HIS A 712 19.17 -7.33 -30.58
C HIS A 712 19.79 -8.20 -31.69
N TYR A 713 20.41 -9.33 -31.31
CA TYR A 713 20.97 -10.28 -32.28
C TYR A 713 19.90 -10.84 -33.22
N SER A 714 18.73 -11.21 -32.68
CA SER A 714 17.60 -11.72 -33.46
C SER A 714 17.10 -10.68 -34.47
N CYS A 715 17.00 -9.40 -34.08
CA CYS A 715 16.64 -8.32 -34.99
C CYS A 715 17.66 -8.13 -36.12
N MET A 716 18.97 -8.20 -35.81
CA MET A 716 20.02 -8.10 -36.82
C MET A 716 20.02 -9.29 -37.79
N VAL A 717 19.84 -10.51 -37.30
CA VAL A 717 19.74 -11.71 -38.15
C VAL A 717 18.54 -11.63 -39.08
N ASP A 718 17.37 -11.22 -38.57
CA ASP A 718 16.17 -11.04 -39.41
C ASP A 718 16.36 -9.88 -40.41
N LEU A 719 17.03 -8.78 -40.03
CA LEU A 719 17.34 -7.66 -40.93
C LEU A 719 18.25 -8.09 -42.09
N LEU A 720 19.41 -8.69 -41.78
CA LEU A 720 20.37 -9.18 -42.77
C LEU A 720 19.75 -10.27 -43.66
N GLY A 721 19.07 -11.22 -43.02
CA GLY A 721 18.44 -12.33 -43.70
C GLY A 721 17.34 -11.88 -44.66
N ARG A 722 16.50 -10.91 -44.31
CA ARG A 722 15.50 -10.35 -45.24
C ARG A 722 16.13 -9.58 -46.38
N ALA A 723 17.21 -8.83 -46.12
CA ALA A 723 17.92 -8.08 -47.13
C ALA A 723 18.69 -8.97 -48.13
N GLY A 724 18.84 -10.28 -47.86
CA GLY A 724 19.49 -11.25 -48.75
C GLY A 724 20.93 -11.58 -48.38
N TYR A 725 21.46 -10.94 -47.34
CA TYR A 725 22.80 -11.17 -46.80
C TYR A 725 22.83 -12.41 -45.89
N LEU A 726 22.48 -13.58 -46.45
CA LEU A 726 22.35 -14.83 -45.69
C LEU A 726 23.70 -15.36 -45.18
N ASP A 727 24.76 -15.19 -45.96
CA ASP A 727 26.10 -15.63 -45.55
C ASP A 727 26.63 -14.74 -44.41
N GLU A 728 26.40 -13.43 -44.49
CA GLU A 728 26.73 -12.49 -43.42
C GLU A 728 25.87 -12.74 -42.17
N ALA A 729 24.59 -13.06 -42.33
CA ALA A 729 23.72 -13.44 -41.22
C ALA A 729 24.22 -14.74 -40.55
N TRP A 730 24.67 -15.72 -41.32
CA TRP A 730 25.28 -16.94 -40.81
C TRP A 730 26.57 -16.65 -40.04
N ASP A 731 27.48 -15.89 -40.63
CA ASP A 731 28.74 -15.48 -39.99
C ASP A 731 28.49 -14.71 -38.70
N PHE A 732 27.49 -13.85 -38.68
CA PHE A 732 27.08 -13.11 -37.49
C PHE A 732 26.60 -14.03 -36.37
N ILE A 733 25.80 -15.07 -36.69
CA ILE A 733 25.38 -16.11 -35.74
C ILE A 733 26.59 -16.93 -35.22
N GLN A 734 27.63 -17.13 -36.02
CA GLN A 734 28.82 -17.84 -35.56
C GLN A 734 29.70 -16.99 -34.64
N LYS A 735 29.75 -15.67 -34.86
CA LYS A 735 30.60 -14.73 -34.12
C LYS A 735 29.99 -14.23 -32.82
N MET A 736 28.67 -14.37 -32.64
CA MET A 736 28.01 -13.86 -31.44
C MET A 736 28.51 -14.56 -30.16
N PRO A 737 28.65 -13.83 -29.04
CA PRO A 737 29.20 -14.36 -27.78
C PRO A 737 28.21 -15.24 -27.02
N LEU A 738 26.93 -15.24 -27.43
CA LEU A 738 25.84 -15.99 -26.80
C LEU A 738 25.49 -17.23 -27.63
N ARG A 739 25.05 -18.30 -26.99
CA ARG A 739 24.57 -19.48 -27.71
C ARG A 739 23.23 -19.16 -28.42
N PRO A 740 23.10 -19.33 -29.75
CA PRO A 740 21.88 -18.95 -30.47
C PRO A 740 20.64 -19.71 -29.97
N ASP A 741 19.56 -18.97 -29.71
CA ASP A 741 18.29 -19.48 -29.21
C ASP A 741 17.28 -19.76 -30.35
N ALA A 742 16.06 -20.15 -29.99
CA ALA A 742 15.02 -20.45 -30.98
C ALA A 742 14.62 -19.23 -31.82
N THR A 743 14.69 -18.01 -31.26
CA THR A 743 14.29 -16.80 -31.98
C THR A 743 15.24 -16.50 -33.14
N ILE A 744 16.55 -16.67 -32.92
CA ILE A 744 17.60 -16.44 -33.92
C ILE A 744 17.51 -17.48 -35.05
N TRP A 745 17.38 -18.77 -34.71
CA TRP A 745 17.20 -19.81 -35.72
C TRP A 745 15.88 -19.66 -36.48
N GLY A 746 14.83 -19.19 -35.82
CA GLY A 746 13.55 -18.85 -36.44
C GLY A 746 13.70 -17.72 -37.47
N ALA A 747 14.39 -16.63 -37.10
CA ALA A 747 14.68 -15.52 -37.99
C ALA A 747 15.47 -15.96 -39.24
N LEU A 748 16.48 -16.81 -39.06
CA LEU A 748 17.24 -17.37 -40.19
C LEU A 748 16.37 -18.27 -41.07
N LEU A 749 15.59 -19.19 -40.49
CA LEU A 749 14.72 -20.10 -41.26
C LEU A 749 13.68 -19.33 -42.09
N ILE A 750 13.11 -18.27 -41.51
CA ILE A 750 12.20 -17.36 -42.22
C ILE A 750 12.90 -16.70 -43.41
N SER A 751 14.12 -16.21 -43.21
CA SER A 751 14.91 -15.57 -44.27
C SER A 751 15.29 -16.54 -45.38
N CYS A 752 15.63 -17.78 -45.04
CA CYS A 752 15.87 -18.85 -45.99
C CYS A 752 14.65 -19.17 -46.85
N ARG A 753 13.42 -19.01 -46.31
CA ARG A 753 12.19 -19.13 -47.11
C ARG A 753 12.08 -18.03 -48.16
N ILE A 754 12.41 -16.79 -47.80
CA ILE A 754 12.33 -15.64 -48.70
C ILE A 754 13.31 -15.83 -49.87
N HIS A 755 14.56 -16.17 -49.57
CA HIS A 755 15.63 -16.29 -50.56
C HIS A 755 15.83 -17.69 -51.11
N LYS A 756 14.95 -18.63 -50.75
CA LYS A 756 14.96 -20.02 -51.24
C LYS A 756 16.30 -20.72 -50.99
N ASN A 757 16.89 -20.54 -49.82
CA ASN A 757 18.15 -21.21 -49.43
C ASN A 757 17.85 -22.47 -48.60
N MET A 758 17.87 -23.63 -49.25
CA MET A 758 17.55 -24.91 -48.61
C MET A 758 18.63 -25.35 -47.59
N GLN A 759 19.90 -25.06 -47.86
CA GLN A 759 21.02 -25.51 -47.03
C GLN A 759 20.96 -24.92 -45.62
N PHE A 760 20.82 -23.60 -45.51
CA PHE A 760 20.70 -22.94 -44.21
C PHE A 760 19.35 -23.23 -43.55
N ALA A 761 18.27 -23.41 -44.34
CA ALA A 761 16.96 -23.82 -43.81
C ALA A 761 17.01 -25.16 -43.07
N GLU A 762 17.62 -26.20 -43.66
CA GLU A 762 17.73 -27.52 -43.03
C GLU A 762 18.54 -27.47 -41.72
N ILE A 763 19.61 -26.65 -41.68
CA ILE A 763 20.41 -26.42 -40.47
C ILE A 763 19.57 -25.75 -39.38
N ALA A 764 18.90 -24.64 -39.72
CA ALA A 764 18.09 -23.88 -38.78
C ALA A 764 16.92 -24.71 -38.24
N ALA A 765 16.19 -25.42 -39.10
CA ALA A 765 15.08 -26.29 -38.72
C ALA A 765 15.54 -27.42 -37.78
N LYS A 766 16.68 -28.07 -38.05
CA LYS A 766 17.24 -29.11 -37.18
C LYS A 766 17.59 -28.58 -35.78
N LYS A 767 18.01 -27.32 -35.67
CA LYS A 767 18.24 -26.66 -34.37
C LYS A 767 16.92 -26.33 -33.68
N LEU A 768 15.96 -25.78 -34.41
CA LEU A 768 14.62 -25.45 -33.90
C LEU A 768 13.87 -26.67 -33.37
N PHE A 769 13.87 -27.80 -34.09
CA PHE A 769 13.21 -29.03 -33.61
C PHE A 769 13.81 -29.58 -32.30
N LYS A 770 15.06 -29.22 -31.99
CA LYS A 770 15.69 -29.58 -30.71
C LYS A 770 15.35 -28.58 -29.60
N LEU A 771 15.26 -27.29 -29.93
CA LEU A 771 14.99 -26.22 -28.97
C LEU A 771 13.50 -26.11 -28.62
N GLU A 772 12.63 -26.26 -29.62
CA GLU A 772 11.18 -26.14 -29.52
C GLU A 772 10.47 -27.33 -30.21
N PRO A 773 10.60 -28.54 -29.65
CA PRO A 773 10.04 -29.75 -30.27
C PRO A 773 8.52 -29.73 -30.42
N TYR A 774 7.81 -28.93 -29.61
CA TYR A 774 6.35 -28.85 -29.61
C TYR A 774 5.78 -27.66 -30.40
N ASN A 775 6.63 -26.83 -31.01
CA ASN A 775 6.18 -25.66 -31.76
C ASN A 775 5.83 -26.05 -33.21
N SER A 776 4.54 -26.21 -33.52
CA SER A 776 4.05 -26.61 -34.85
C SER A 776 4.43 -25.64 -35.97
N ALA A 777 4.63 -24.36 -35.67
CA ALA A 777 4.97 -23.35 -36.68
C ALA A 777 6.31 -23.64 -37.36
N ASN A 778 7.30 -24.14 -36.62
CA ASN A 778 8.62 -24.47 -37.16
C ASN A 778 8.55 -25.63 -38.17
N TYR A 779 7.75 -26.64 -37.87
CA TYR A 779 7.53 -27.78 -38.78
C TYR A 779 6.77 -27.35 -40.03
N VAL A 780 5.70 -26.58 -39.87
CA VAL A 780 4.92 -26.06 -41.01
C VAL A 780 5.79 -25.18 -41.91
N LEU A 781 6.64 -24.32 -41.34
CA LEU A 781 7.56 -23.49 -42.12
C LEU A 781 8.52 -24.34 -42.98
N MET A 782 9.05 -25.42 -42.41
CA MET A 782 9.93 -26.34 -43.13
C MET A 782 9.18 -27.17 -44.18
N MET A 783 7.96 -27.64 -43.88
CA MET A 783 7.10 -28.33 -44.87
C MET A 783 6.81 -27.44 -46.07
N ASN A 784 6.47 -26.16 -45.83
CA ASN A 784 6.22 -25.20 -46.90
C ASN A 784 7.47 -25.00 -47.77
N LEU A 785 8.66 -24.93 -47.14
CA LEU A 785 9.93 -24.86 -47.85
C LEU A 785 10.17 -26.10 -48.73
N TYR A 786 9.98 -27.32 -48.21
CA TYR A 786 10.14 -28.52 -49.04
C TYR A 786 9.12 -28.59 -50.18
N ALA A 787 7.86 -28.21 -49.94
CA ALA A 787 6.83 -28.15 -50.96
C ALA A 787 7.19 -27.16 -52.09
N MET A 788 7.80 -26.02 -51.77
CA MET A 788 8.26 -25.03 -52.77
C MET A 788 9.33 -25.56 -53.73
N PHE A 789 10.03 -26.65 -53.37
CA PHE A 789 11.05 -27.31 -54.19
C PHE A 789 10.60 -28.70 -54.68
N ASP A 790 9.29 -28.98 -54.64
CA ASP A 790 8.68 -30.26 -55.05
C ASP A 790 9.23 -31.49 -54.30
N ARG A 791 9.79 -31.31 -53.10
CA ARG A 791 10.32 -32.39 -52.23
C ARG A 791 9.22 -32.99 -51.36
N TRP A 792 8.20 -33.59 -51.97
CA TRP A 792 7.02 -34.12 -51.26
C TRP A 792 7.32 -35.26 -50.28
N GLU A 793 8.34 -36.08 -50.55
CA GLU A 793 8.79 -37.12 -49.62
C GLU A 793 9.28 -36.54 -48.29
N ASP A 794 9.99 -35.40 -48.35
CA ASP A 794 10.45 -34.69 -47.15
C ASP A 794 9.30 -34.07 -46.37
N VAL A 795 8.27 -33.58 -47.05
CA VAL A 795 7.05 -33.07 -46.41
C VAL A 795 6.39 -34.18 -45.60
N GLU A 796 6.25 -35.39 -46.17
CA GLU A 796 5.64 -36.51 -45.46
C GLU A 796 6.51 -36.99 -44.28
N ARG A 797 7.85 -37.00 -44.43
CA ARG A 797 8.78 -37.24 -43.30
C ARG A 797 8.56 -36.28 -42.14
N ILE A 798 8.35 -35.00 -42.43
CA ILE A 798 8.09 -33.99 -41.39
C ILE A 798 6.71 -34.20 -40.75
N LYS A 799 5.67 -34.54 -41.52
CA LYS A 799 4.35 -34.89 -40.95
C LYS A 799 4.42 -36.11 -40.03
N ASP A 800 5.19 -37.14 -40.41
CA ASP A 800 5.42 -38.31 -39.57
C ASP A 800 6.14 -37.94 -38.29
N LEU A 801 7.15 -37.06 -38.37
CA LEU A 801 7.83 -36.53 -37.20
C LEU A 801 6.87 -35.78 -36.27
N MET A 802 5.99 -34.93 -36.81
CA MET A 802 4.96 -34.23 -36.04
C MET A 802 3.97 -35.20 -35.37
N ARG A 803 3.53 -36.23 -36.10
CA ARG A 803 2.64 -37.29 -35.55
C ARG A 803 3.32 -38.02 -34.39
N ASN A 804 4.58 -38.40 -34.55
CA ASN A 804 5.35 -39.11 -33.52
C ASN A 804 5.66 -38.26 -32.28
N THR A 805 5.81 -36.94 -32.45
CA THR A 805 6.04 -36.00 -31.34
C THR A 805 4.75 -35.48 -30.70
N GLY A 806 3.58 -35.83 -31.24
CA GLY A 806 2.27 -35.40 -30.74
C GLY A 806 1.92 -33.94 -31.11
N VAL A 807 2.61 -33.36 -32.09
CA VAL A 807 2.41 -31.97 -32.51
C VAL A 807 1.27 -31.88 -33.53
N LYS A 808 0.25 -31.09 -33.23
CA LYS A 808 -0.86 -30.80 -34.16
C LYS A 808 -0.66 -29.46 -34.85
N ASN A 809 -1.15 -29.33 -36.08
CA ASN A 809 -1.20 -28.05 -36.77
C ASN A 809 -2.03 -27.05 -35.96
N GLY A 810 -1.50 -25.83 -35.78
CA GLY A 810 -2.25 -24.75 -35.17
C GLY A 810 -3.43 -24.33 -36.05
N GLN A 811 -4.56 -24.01 -35.43
CA GLN A 811 -5.74 -23.51 -36.14
C GLN A 811 -5.43 -22.11 -36.69
N VAL A 812 -5.53 -21.94 -38.02
CA VAL A 812 -5.33 -20.64 -38.68
C VAL A 812 -6.63 -19.87 -38.67
N TRP A 813 -6.58 -18.61 -38.26
CA TRP A 813 -7.75 -17.76 -38.21
C TRP A 813 -7.44 -16.29 -38.51
N SER A 814 -8.48 -15.58 -38.95
CA SER A 814 -8.54 -14.13 -39.04
C SER A 814 -9.82 -13.64 -38.40
N TRP A 815 -9.82 -12.46 -37.79
CA TRP A 815 -11.05 -11.84 -37.32
C TRP A 815 -11.12 -10.35 -37.64
N ILE A 816 -12.35 -9.85 -37.63
CA ILE A 816 -12.71 -8.44 -37.82
C ILE A 816 -13.74 -8.04 -36.79
N GLN A 817 -13.71 -6.78 -36.35
CA GLN A 817 -14.73 -6.23 -35.45
C GLN A 817 -15.64 -5.26 -36.20
N ILE A 818 -16.94 -5.54 -36.23
CA ILE A 818 -18.00 -4.73 -36.85
C ILE A 818 -19.15 -4.63 -35.86
N ASP A 819 -19.75 -3.44 -35.70
CA ASP A 819 -20.89 -3.20 -34.81
C ASP A 819 -20.69 -3.76 -33.39
N GLN A 820 -19.49 -3.56 -32.84
CA GLN A 820 -19.03 -4.06 -31.53
C GLN A 820 -18.89 -5.59 -31.40
N MET A 821 -19.17 -6.35 -32.45
CA MET A 821 -19.01 -7.81 -32.48
C MET A 821 -17.73 -8.26 -33.18
N VAL A 822 -17.08 -9.29 -32.64
CA VAL A 822 -15.92 -9.94 -33.27
C VAL A 822 -16.42 -11.11 -34.13
N HIS A 823 -16.09 -11.06 -35.41
CA HIS A 823 -16.39 -12.10 -36.40
C HIS A 823 -15.12 -12.88 -36.70
N LEU A 824 -15.11 -14.16 -36.34
CA LEU A 824 -13.98 -15.07 -36.51
C LEU A 824 -14.15 -15.90 -37.79
N PHE A 825 -13.07 -16.02 -38.55
CA PHE A 825 -12.94 -16.86 -39.73
C PHE A 825 -11.82 -17.85 -39.47
N SER A 826 -12.11 -19.16 -39.49
CA SER A 826 -11.12 -20.20 -39.28
C SER A 826 -11.27 -21.32 -40.30
N ALA A 827 -10.17 -21.99 -40.62
CA ALA A 827 -10.19 -23.15 -41.51
C ALA A 827 -11.05 -24.27 -40.88
N GLY A 828 -12.18 -24.60 -41.52
CA GLY A 828 -13.10 -25.68 -41.11
C GLY A 828 -14.36 -25.25 -40.34
N GLU A 829 -14.56 -23.96 -40.04
CA GLU A 829 -15.81 -23.45 -39.46
C GLU A 829 -16.48 -22.44 -40.39
N ASN A 830 -17.77 -22.60 -40.61
CA ASN A 830 -18.53 -21.79 -41.56
C ASN A 830 -19.15 -20.58 -40.85
N HIS A 831 -18.96 -19.38 -41.44
CA HIS A 831 -19.59 -18.16 -40.96
C HIS A 831 -21.08 -18.13 -41.34
N PRO A 832 -22.01 -17.56 -40.53
CA PRO A 832 -23.43 -17.50 -40.88
C PRO A 832 -23.72 -16.88 -42.26
N ASP A 833 -22.94 -15.87 -42.64
CA ASP A 833 -23.06 -15.14 -43.92
C ASP A 833 -22.14 -15.70 -45.02
N GLU A 834 -21.66 -16.94 -44.91
CA GLU A 834 -20.65 -17.52 -45.81
C GLU A 834 -21.00 -17.40 -47.31
N GLY A 835 -22.25 -17.67 -47.69
CA GLY A 835 -22.69 -17.57 -49.08
C GLY A 835 -22.56 -16.16 -49.67
N GLU A 836 -22.92 -15.13 -48.90
CA GLU A 836 -22.79 -13.72 -49.31
C GLU A 836 -21.31 -13.33 -49.43
N ILE A 837 -20.48 -13.79 -48.48
CA ILE A 837 -19.04 -13.52 -48.47
C ILE A 837 -18.35 -14.12 -49.69
N TYR A 838 -18.60 -15.40 -50.00
CA TYR A 838 -18.00 -16.02 -51.17
C TYR A 838 -18.49 -15.38 -52.46
N PHE A 839 -19.78 -15.06 -52.58
CA PHE A 839 -20.31 -14.38 -53.77
C PHE A 839 -19.58 -13.05 -54.05
N GLU A 840 -19.45 -12.19 -53.04
CA GLU A 840 -18.71 -10.93 -53.20
C GLU A 840 -17.22 -11.17 -53.42
N LEU A 841 -16.61 -12.18 -52.78
CA LEU A 841 -15.20 -12.52 -53.00
C LEU A 841 -14.94 -12.99 -54.44
N TYR A 842 -15.83 -13.80 -55.03
CA TYR A 842 -15.73 -14.21 -56.43
C TYR A 842 -15.84 -13.01 -57.37
N HIS A 843 -16.79 -12.10 -57.12
CA HIS A 843 -16.91 -10.88 -57.89
C HIS A 843 -15.65 -10.02 -57.77
N MET A 844 -15.15 -9.83 -56.55
CA MET A 844 -13.89 -9.13 -56.26
C MET A 844 -12.70 -9.72 -57.01
N VAL A 845 -12.50 -11.03 -56.95
CA VAL A 845 -11.38 -11.70 -57.64
C VAL A 845 -11.48 -11.54 -59.15
N SER A 846 -12.70 -11.55 -59.72
CA SER A 846 -12.91 -11.27 -61.15
C SER A 846 -12.48 -9.84 -61.52
N GLU A 847 -12.87 -8.84 -60.74
CA GLU A 847 -12.44 -7.44 -60.95
C GLU A 847 -10.92 -7.28 -60.77
N MET A 848 -10.34 -7.95 -59.78
CA MET A 848 -8.89 -7.93 -59.56
C MET A 848 -8.13 -8.57 -60.73
N LYS A 849 -8.62 -9.69 -61.29
CA LYS A 849 -8.01 -10.36 -62.46
C LYS A 849 -8.00 -9.43 -63.69
N LYS A 850 -9.04 -8.58 -63.88
CA LYS A 850 -9.05 -7.55 -64.95
C LYS A 850 -7.94 -6.50 -64.79
N LEU A 851 -7.50 -6.24 -63.56
CA LEU A 851 -6.39 -5.33 -63.25
C LEU A 851 -5.02 -6.01 -63.21
N GLY A 852 -4.94 -7.30 -63.57
CA GLY A 852 -3.69 -8.05 -63.67
C GLY A 852 -3.32 -8.86 -62.43
N TYR A 853 -4.21 -9.02 -61.44
CA TYR A 853 -4.00 -9.94 -60.33
C TYR A 853 -3.92 -11.39 -60.84
N LYS A 854 -2.86 -12.10 -60.43
CA LYS A 854 -2.66 -13.53 -60.70
C LYS A 854 -2.55 -14.27 -59.37
N PRO A 855 -3.43 -15.25 -59.08
CA PRO A 855 -3.34 -16.03 -57.86
C PRO A 855 -2.00 -16.77 -57.75
N ASP A 856 -1.36 -16.73 -56.58
CA ASP A 856 -0.12 -17.46 -56.33
C ASP A 856 -0.39 -18.84 -55.70
N VAL A 857 -0.60 -19.84 -56.56
CA VAL A 857 -0.92 -21.23 -56.17
C VAL A 857 0.17 -21.90 -55.33
N LYS A 858 1.41 -21.37 -55.32
CA LYS A 858 2.50 -21.89 -54.49
C LYS A 858 2.28 -21.69 -53.00
N CYS A 859 1.31 -20.87 -52.62
CA CYS A 859 0.91 -20.69 -51.22
C CYS A 859 0.18 -21.91 -50.64
N VAL A 860 -0.33 -22.81 -51.49
CA VAL A 860 -1.08 -24.00 -51.08
C VAL A 860 -0.13 -25.20 -51.04
N CYS A 861 0.11 -25.74 -49.84
CA CYS A 861 1.08 -26.83 -49.61
C CYS A 861 0.46 -28.24 -49.78
N GLN A 862 -0.61 -28.37 -50.58
CA GLN A 862 -1.24 -29.64 -50.88
C GLN A 862 -0.85 -30.09 -52.29
N ASN A 863 -0.62 -31.39 -52.46
CA ASN A 863 -0.26 -32.00 -53.73
C ASN A 863 -1.52 -32.25 -54.58
N THR A 864 -2.13 -31.17 -55.05
CA THR A 864 -3.34 -31.13 -55.88
C THR A 864 -3.05 -30.39 -57.19
N ASP A 865 -4.01 -30.40 -58.12
CA ASP A 865 -3.87 -29.63 -59.36
C ASP A 865 -3.94 -28.11 -59.11
N ASP A 866 -3.43 -27.32 -60.05
CA ASP A 866 -3.34 -25.86 -59.87
C ASP A 866 -4.72 -25.16 -59.88
N ASN A 867 -5.76 -25.78 -60.45
CA ASN A 867 -7.12 -25.23 -60.43
C ASN A 867 -7.75 -25.40 -59.03
N GLU A 868 -7.59 -26.57 -58.41
CA GLU A 868 -8.01 -26.85 -57.03
C GLU A 868 -7.24 -25.96 -56.05
N LYS A 869 -5.94 -25.68 -56.30
CA LYS A 869 -5.18 -24.72 -55.50
C LYS A 869 -5.72 -23.30 -55.62
N GLU A 870 -6.12 -22.85 -56.82
CA GLU A 870 -6.77 -21.53 -56.97
C GLU A 870 -8.08 -21.44 -56.17
N GLU A 871 -8.89 -22.50 -56.15
CA GLU A 871 -10.11 -22.54 -55.33
C GLU A 871 -9.80 -22.50 -53.83
N MET A 872 -8.78 -23.24 -53.37
CA MET A 872 -8.36 -23.21 -51.97
C MET A 872 -7.90 -21.82 -51.51
N LEU A 873 -7.27 -21.02 -52.38
CA LEU A 873 -6.88 -19.64 -52.06
C LEU A 873 -8.07 -18.73 -51.74
N LEU A 874 -9.29 -19.07 -52.15
CA LEU A 874 -10.49 -18.31 -51.81
C LEU A 874 -10.94 -18.57 -50.38
N SER A 875 -10.63 -19.75 -49.83
CA SER A 875 -10.93 -20.13 -48.45
C SER A 875 -9.99 -19.50 -47.40
N HIS A 876 -8.97 -18.76 -47.84
CA HIS A 876 -8.04 -18.10 -46.93
C HIS A 876 -8.77 -17.08 -46.04
N THR A 877 -8.60 -17.26 -44.73
CA THR A 877 -9.34 -16.53 -43.70
C THR A 877 -9.22 -15.00 -43.81
N GLU A 878 -8.09 -14.49 -44.31
CA GLU A 878 -7.89 -13.06 -44.52
C GLU A 878 -8.82 -12.49 -45.58
N LYS A 879 -8.98 -13.19 -46.70
CA LYS A 879 -9.84 -12.74 -47.80
C LYS A 879 -11.28 -12.72 -47.35
N LEU A 880 -11.71 -13.77 -46.64
CA LEU A 880 -13.05 -13.84 -46.06
C LEU A 880 -13.31 -12.69 -45.09
N ALA A 881 -12.37 -12.40 -44.18
CA ALA A 881 -12.50 -11.31 -43.21
C ALA A 881 -12.51 -9.92 -43.88
N ILE A 882 -11.65 -9.68 -44.87
CA ILE A 882 -11.63 -8.42 -45.63
C ILE A 882 -12.94 -8.24 -46.40
N THR A 883 -13.41 -9.28 -47.10
CA THR A 883 -14.66 -9.23 -47.86
C THR A 883 -15.86 -9.00 -46.96
N TYR A 884 -15.93 -9.66 -45.80
CA TYR A 884 -16.96 -9.38 -44.80
C TYR A 884 -16.94 -7.91 -44.35
N GLY A 885 -15.74 -7.36 -44.12
CA GLY A 885 -15.54 -5.94 -43.84
C GLY A 885 -16.03 -5.01 -44.94
N LEU A 886 -15.89 -5.40 -46.21
CA LEU A 886 -16.41 -4.64 -47.34
C LEU A 886 -17.94 -4.64 -47.40
N ILE A 887 -18.57 -5.78 -47.08
CA ILE A 887 -20.02 -5.94 -47.12
C ILE A 887 -20.70 -5.15 -45.99
N LYS A 888 -20.23 -5.31 -44.75
CA LYS A 888 -20.95 -4.80 -43.57
C LYS A 888 -20.50 -3.41 -43.08
N SER A 889 -19.30 -2.95 -43.44
CA SER A 889 -18.80 -1.64 -42.98
C SER A 889 -19.22 -0.49 -43.90
N ARG A 890 -19.60 0.67 -43.32
CA ARG A 890 -19.93 1.92 -44.06
C ARG A 890 -18.88 2.23 -45.13
N ASN A 891 -19.29 2.69 -46.32
CA ASN A 891 -18.44 2.83 -47.53
C ASN A 891 -17.09 3.58 -47.39
N ASP A 892 -16.88 4.43 -46.37
CA ASP A 892 -15.62 5.17 -46.19
C ASP A 892 -14.76 4.70 -45.00
N ALA A 893 -15.29 3.84 -44.13
CA ALA A 893 -14.58 3.37 -42.93
C ALA A 893 -13.45 2.35 -43.24
N PRO A 894 -12.21 2.54 -42.74
CA PRO A 894 -11.11 1.61 -42.96
C PRO A 894 -11.40 0.22 -42.39
N ILE A 895 -11.03 -0.81 -43.16
CA ILE A 895 -11.20 -2.22 -42.78
C ILE A 895 -10.03 -2.65 -41.90
N ARG A 896 -10.31 -3.36 -40.80
CA ARG A 896 -9.29 -3.83 -39.86
C ARG A 896 -9.39 -5.34 -39.67
N VAL A 897 -8.35 -6.07 -40.05
CA VAL A 897 -8.30 -7.52 -39.93
C VAL A 897 -7.09 -7.92 -39.12
N ILE A 898 -7.28 -8.87 -38.20
CA ILE A 898 -6.20 -9.41 -37.37
C ILE A 898 -6.04 -10.89 -37.70
N LYS A 899 -4.84 -11.28 -38.13
CA LYS A 899 -4.46 -12.66 -38.42
C LYS A 899 -3.50 -13.18 -37.35
N ASN A 900 -3.66 -14.44 -36.96
CA ASN A 900 -2.80 -15.07 -35.96
C ASN A 900 -1.44 -15.56 -36.49
N THR A 901 -1.35 -15.80 -37.80
CA THR A 901 -0.11 -16.21 -38.48
C THR A 901 0.35 -15.14 -39.47
N ARG A 902 1.51 -15.32 -40.11
CA ARG A 902 1.95 -14.43 -41.19
C ARG A 902 1.00 -14.54 -42.39
N ILE A 903 0.68 -13.42 -43.02
CA ILE A 903 -0.11 -13.41 -44.26
C ILE A 903 0.65 -14.16 -45.37
N CYS A 904 -0.04 -14.84 -46.29
CA CYS A 904 0.64 -15.45 -47.43
C CYS A 904 0.83 -14.45 -48.59
N PRO A 905 1.80 -14.68 -49.51
CA PRO A 905 2.07 -13.78 -50.64
C PRO A 905 0.83 -13.44 -51.47
N ASP A 906 -0.01 -14.44 -51.71
CA ASP A 906 -1.27 -14.27 -52.44
C ASP A 906 -2.25 -13.35 -51.70
N CYS A 907 -2.52 -13.58 -50.41
CA CYS A 907 -3.43 -12.75 -49.61
C CYS A 907 -2.93 -11.30 -49.49
N HIS A 908 -1.62 -11.09 -49.36
CA HIS A 908 -1.02 -9.75 -49.33
C HIS A 908 -1.23 -9.02 -50.67
N THR A 909 -0.96 -9.72 -51.77
CA THR A 909 -1.19 -9.18 -53.13
C THR A 909 -2.66 -8.90 -53.36
N ALA A 910 -3.54 -9.82 -52.97
CA ALA A 910 -4.99 -9.64 -53.02
C ALA A 910 -5.40 -8.38 -52.26
N ALA A 911 -4.98 -8.19 -51.00
CA ALA A 911 -5.29 -7.00 -50.21
C ALA A 911 -4.90 -5.68 -50.88
N LYS A 912 -3.75 -5.63 -51.60
CA LYS A 912 -3.37 -4.47 -52.42
C LYS A 912 -4.42 -4.19 -53.51
N TYR A 913 -4.74 -5.20 -54.33
CA TYR A 913 -5.73 -5.03 -55.40
C TYR A 913 -7.13 -4.70 -54.86
N ILE A 914 -7.54 -5.31 -53.74
CA ILE A 914 -8.79 -4.99 -53.05
C ILE A 914 -8.81 -3.49 -52.67
N SER A 915 -7.73 -2.98 -52.06
CA SER A 915 -7.63 -1.55 -51.70
C SER A 915 -7.73 -0.62 -52.91
N LEU A 916 -7.18 -1.04 -54.06
CA LEU A 916 -7.22 -0.30 -55.32
C LEU A 916 -8.61 -0.29 -55.95
N VAL A 917 -9.25 -1.47 -56.05
CA VAL A 917 -10.58 -1.65 -56.67
C VAL A 917 -11.65 -0.91 -55.87
N LYS A 918 -11.67 -1.09 -54.55
CA LYS A 918 -12.71 -0.52 -53.67
C LYS A 918 -12.36 0.87 -53.14
N LYS A 919 -11.16 1.39 -53.43
CA LYS A 919 -10.64 2.69 -52.94
C LYS A 919 -10.77 2.82 -51.42
N ARG A 920 -10.32 1.77 -50.72
CA ARG A 920 -10.54 1.57 -49.28
C ARG A 920 -9.22 1.26 -48.60
N GLU A 921 -8.96 1.94 -47.48
CA GLU A 921 -7.84 1.60 -46.60
C GLU A 921 -8.12 0.28 -45.88
N ILE A 922 -7.12 -0.60 -45.86
CA ILE A 922 -7.17 -1.89 -45.16
C ILE A 922 -5.96 -1.95 -44.23
N PHE A 923 -6.20 -2.13 -42.94
CA PHE A 923 -5.19 -2.41 -41.95
C PHE A 923 -5.25 -3.89 -41.60
N LEU A 924 -4.22 -4.64 -41.97
CA LEU A 924 -4.11 -6.05 -41.64
C LEU A 924 -2.93 -6.26 -40.70
N ARG A 925 -3.20 -6.72 -39.48
CA ARG A 925 -2.15 -7.15 -38.55
C ARG A 925 -1.83 -8.61 -38.83
N ASP A 926 -0.59 -8.91 -39.12
CA ASP A 926 -0.08 -10.28 -39.09
C ASP A 926 0.62 -10.56 -37.75
N GLY A 927 1.12 -11.78 -37.54
CA GLY A 927 1.76 -12.18 -36.28
C GLY A 927 2.91 -11.29 -35.78
N GLY A 928 3.44 -10.33 -36.58
CA GLY A 928 4.52 -9.43 -36.16
C GLY A 928 4.44 -7.97 -36.61
N ARG A 929 3.56 -7.58 -37.54
CA ARG A 929 3.48 -6.19 -38.06
C ARG A 929 2.08 -5.79 -38.50
N PHE A 930 1.88 -4.49 -38.72
CA PHE A 930 0.74 -3.97 -39.46
C PHE A 930 1.09 -3.72 -40.92
N HIS A 931 0.24 -4.22 -41.81
CA HIS A 931 0.20 -3.89 -43.22
C HIS A 931 -0.91 -2.86 -43.43
N HIS A 932 -0.54 -1.66 -43.85
CA HIS A 932 -1.50 -0.64 -44.25
C HIS A 932 -1.57 -0.61 -45.78
N PHE A 933 -2.67 -1.13 -46.33
CA PHE A 933 -2.94 -1.13 -47.76
C PHE A 933 -3.77 0.08 -48.15
N SER A 934 -3.26 0.87 -49.09
CA SER A 934 -3.94 2.04 -49.64
C SER A 934 -3.51 2.23 -51.09
N GLU A 935 -4.49 2.47 -51.97
CA GLU A 935 -4.26 2.73 -53.41
C GLU A 935 -3.38 1.69 -54.11
N GLY A 936 -3.51 0.41 -53.75
CA GLY A 936 -2.71 -0.67 -54.34
C GLY A 936 -1.29 -0.82 -53.78
N LYS A 937 -0.90 0.01 -52.81
CA LYS A 937 0.41 -0.05 -52.13
C LYS A 937 0.24 -0.56 -50.72
N CYS A 938 1.32 -1.09 -50.14
CA CYS A 938 1.38 -1.51 -48.74
C CYS A 938 2.51 -0.76 -48.02
N SER A 939 2.31 -0.39 -46.75
CA SER A 939 3.31 0.27 -45.91
C SER A 939 4.62 -0.53 -45.74
N CYS A 940 4.61 -1.83 -46.00
CA CYS A 940 5.80 -2.67 -45.92
C CYS A 940 6.75 -2.55 -47.13
N ASN A 941 6.36 -1.85 -48.21
CA ASN A 941 7.13 -1.76 -49.47
C ASN A 941 7.61 -3.13 -50.00
N ASP A 942 6.79 -4.18 -49.83
CA ASP A 942 7.12 -5.57 -50.18
C ASP A 942 8.33 -6.18 -49.45
N CYS A 943 8.82 -5.53 -48.40
CA CYS A 943 9.89 -6.00 -47.53
C CYS A 943 9.30 -6.78 -46.33
N TRP A 944 8.74 -7.99 -46.55
CA TRP A 944 8.05 -8.73 -45.49
C TRP A 944 8.26 -10.24 -45.39
#